data_AF-A0AA35RJC1-F1
#
_entry.id   AF-A0AA35RJC1-F1
#
_cell.length_a   1.000
_cell.length_b   1.000
_cell.length_c   1.000
_cell.angle_alpha   90.00
_cell.angle_beta   90.00
_cell.angle_gamma   90.00
#
_symmetry.space_group_name_H-M   'P 1'
#
loop_
_entity.id
_entity.type
_entity.pdbx_description
1 polymer ?
#
loop_
_entity_poly.entity_id
_entity_poly.type
_entity_poly.pdbx_seq_one_letter_code
_entity_poly.pdbx_strand_id
1 'polypeptide(L)'
;MALHSLVPLFLSSVVLPLAPTDSLHVCDSPIFCYGELLASVQNASVFNDSKEFVDRPLTASPDEVLAAFEELPDHHNVTALREFVDQWTLEAGSDLETWDPPDWVPRPNFIERIKDEKLKEWALDINSIWRQLGRQVSPAVPENADRHSLIFLPNPFIVPGGRFRETYYWDTYWMVEGLLLCGMNDTARGMIENLAYLVHKYGLVPNGGRQYYTRRSQPPLLTQMVELFYNRTENTTFLHNLLPALVTEYNFWVNNRSIPFFGPAYTAPTDTPRPEAYREDLAVAERVTSDNRPALYKNLASGAESGWDFSTRWLAHSGPDTGQLSSISTSTIVAVDLSAILCSNEAALARLFTAVGNRSGASYFINRTIERSSSFDGMFWNETLSLWRDLRLNLSLNGSFYGSSISALVWRCGQGGVERDEKFLSTLESLGVLEYPGGIPASVWSNSTQQWDYPNAWAPIQWMLVEAWHDSPSKQLRAVAEKVARTWLTTTYLAWERFNHTMFEKYNCTEAGEPGGGGQYNTQTGFGWTNGVALKFLSLYPDMVISPSSSSDGAKRNLGWVSVIVFMVVSVAVSIPCLVWCRWLYVTGRDRYWGRVRNEHLIAAQGGISHSRPHSPNPTYTNRYTVADINGSSDIYNETLLEFDV
;
A
#
# COMPACT_ATOMS: atom_id res chain seq x y z
N MET A 1 -79.12 -24.16 -5.78
CA MET A 1 -79.13 -23.05 -4.81
C MET A 1 -78.25 -23.47 -3.65
N ALA A 2 -77.33 -22.67 -3.11
CA ALA A 2 -77.04 -21.25 -3.37
C ALA A 2 -75.52 -20.99 -3.45
N LEU A 3 -75.12 -19.83 -3.98
CA LEU A 3 -73.75 -19.33 -3.90
C LEU A 3 -73.47 -18.79 -2.49
N HIS A 4 -72.25 -18.95 -1.99
CA HIS A 4 -71.67 -18.02 -1.01
C HIS A 4 -70.25 -17.63 -1.42
N SER A 5 -69.97 -16.34 -1.31
CA SER A 5 -68.75 -15.69 -1.83
C SER A 5 -67.57 -15.84 -0.89
N LEU A 6 -66.38 -16.05 -1.45
CA LEU A 6 -65.11 -15.89 -0.74
C LEU A 6 -64.69 -14.42 -0.76
N VAL A 7 -64.38 -13.87 0.41
CA VAL A 7 -63.75 -12.55 0.58
C VAL A 7 -62.25 -12.76 0.83
N PRO A 8 -61.34 -12.10 0.09
CA PRO A 8 -59.92 -12.19 0.38
C PRO A 8 -59.53 -11.31 1.57
N LEU A 9 -58.87 -11.91 2.57
CA LEU A 9 -58.22 -11.14 3.63
C LEU A 9 -56.96 -10.45 3.07
N PHE A 10 -57.00 -9.12 2.98
CA PHE A 10 -55.79 -8.32 2.85
C PHE A 10 -55.06 -8.29 4.20
N LEU A 11 -54.00 -9.09 4.33
CA LEU A 11 -52.97 -8.88 5.34
C LEU A 11 -52.15 -7.66 4.91
N SER A 12 -52.45 -6.50 5.50
CA SER A 12 -51.58 -5.34 5.41
C SER A 12 -50.26 -5.63 6.12
N SER A 13 -49.20 -5.87 5.36
CA SER A 13 -47.84 -5.86 5.88
C SER A 13 -47.50 -4.46 6.39
N VAL A 14 -47.62 -4.27 7.71
CA VAL A 14 -47.04 -3.09 8.38
C VAL A 14 -45.53 -3.23 8.27
N VAL A 15 -44.96 -2.57 7.25
CA VAL A 15 -43.53 -2.32 7.18
C VAL A 15 -43.22 -1.35 8.31
N LEU A 16 -42.83 -1.90 9.45
CA LEU A 16 -42.10 -1.14 10.46
C LEU A 16 -40.87 -0.56 9.76
N PRO A 17 -40.61 0.76 9.87
CA PRO A 17 -39.33 1.29 9.44
C PRO A 17 -38.24 0.53 10.20
N LEU A 18 -37.28 -0.04 9.46
CA LEU A 18 -36.00 -0.37 10.08
C LEU A 18 -35.51 0.92 10.73
N ALA A 19 -35.17 0.86 12.02
CA ALA A 19 -34.42 1.94 12.64
C ALA A 19 -33.17 2.18 11.77
N PRO A 20 -32.72 3.43 11.59
CA PRO A 20 -31.44 3.67 10.95
C PRO A 20 -30.40 2.83 11.68
N THR A 21 -29.71 1.95 10.95
CA THR A 21 -28.60 1.19 11.50
C THR A 21 -27.55 2.18 11.93
N ASP A 22 -27.24 2.25 13.23
CA ASP A 22 -26.19 3.12 13.76
C ASP A 22 -24.91 2.91 12.94
N SER A 23 -24.34 4.00 12.45
CA SER A 23 -23.18 3.96 11.58
C SER A 23 -21.99 3.30 12.26
N LEU A 24 -21.35 2.39 11.54
CA LEU A 24 -20.22 1.62 12.04
C LEU A 24 -18.93 2.46 12.01
N HIS A 25 -18.76 3.29 13.03
CA HIS A 25 -17.57 4.13 13.20
C HIS A 25 -16.29 3.32 13.50
N VAL A 26 -15.11 3.96 13.34
CA VAL A 26 -13.81 3.32 13.62
C VAL A 26 -13.46 3.23 15.11
N CYS A 27 -14.12 4.01 15.96
CA CYS A 27 -14.11 3.92 17.43
C CYS A 27 -15.32 4.65 18.03
N ASP A 28 -15.46 4.62 19.36
CA ASP A 28 -16.62 5.15 20.09
C ASP A 28 -16.51 6.64 20.51
N SER A 29 -15.45 7.35 20.12
CA SER A 29 -15.26 8.78 20.46
C SER A 29 -16.05 9.74 19.54
N PRO A 30 -16.96 10.58 20.10
CA PRO A 30 -17.72 11.59 19.36
C PRO A 30 -16.91 12.86 19.00
N ILE A 31 -15.59 12.83 19.20
CA ILE A 31 -14.66 13.92 18.83
C ILE A 31 -13.54 13.38 17.92
N PHE A 32 -12.96 12.22 18.26
CA PHE A 32 -11.84 11.65 17.52
C PHE A 32 -12.25 10.67 16.40
N CYS A 33 -13.51 10.19 16.38
CA CYS A 33 -13.96 9.14 15.46
C CYS A 33 -15.24 9.45 14.68
N TYR A 34 -16.14 10.25 15.23
CA TYR A 34 -17.35 10.76 14.58
C TYR A 34 -17.75 12.10 15.20
N GLY A 35 -18.96 12.59 14.92
CA GLY A 35 -19.53 13.79 15.54
C GLY A 35 -19.39 15.06 14.70
N GLU A 36 -20.18 16.07 15.06
CA GLU A 36 -20.26 17.34 14.31
C GLU A 36 -19.00 18.19 14.46
N LEU A 37 -18.34 18.18 15.62
CA LEU A 37 -17.07 18.85 15.84
C LEU A 37 -15.98 18.34 14.87
N LEU A 38 -15.83 17.01 14.76
CA LEU A 38 -14.91 16.39 13.79
C LEU A 38 -15.25 16.81 12.36
N ALA A 39 -16.51 16.65 11.96
CA ALA A 39 -16.96 16.99 10.61
C ALA A 39 -16.72 18.47 10.27
N SER A 40 -16.97 19.37 11.22
CA SER A 40 -16.83 20.82 11.06
C SER A 40 -15.38 21.25 10.91
N VAL A 41 -14.50 20.81 11.83
CA VAL A 41 -13.06 21.12 11.78
C VAL A 41 -12.40 20.58 10.51
N GLN A 42 -12.77 19.36 10.09
CA GLN A 42 -12.25 18.75 8.87
C GLN A 42 -12.79 19.46 7.62
N ASN A 43 -14.10 19.65 7.47
CA ASN A 43 -14.68 20.29 6.28
C ASN A 43 -14.22 21.74 6.10
N ALA A 44 -14.08 22.51 7.19
CA ALA A 44 -13.55 23.88 7.14
C ALA A 44 -12.04 23.96 6.86
N SER A 45 -11.32 22.82 6.85
CA SER A 45 -9.87 22.77 6.63
C SER A 45 -9.06 23.64 7.59
N VAL A 46 -9.41 23.60 8.88
CA VAL A 46 -8.70 24.31 9.97
C VAL A 46 -7.20 23.96 10.03
N PHE A 47 -6.85 22.76 9.54
CA PHE A 47 -5.48 22.29 9.33
C PHE A 47 -5.29 21.72 7.92
N ASN A 48 -4.04 21.76 7.44
CA ASN A 48 -3.69 21.19 6.12
C ASN A 48 -3.74 19.66 6.10
N ASP A 49 -3.37 18.99 7.20
CA ASP A 49 -3.39 17.53 7.35
C ASP A 49 -4.57 17.14 8.26
N SER A 50 -5.46 16.27 7.78
CA SER A 50 -6.61 15.78 8.55
C SER A 50 -6.21 15.06 9.85
N LYS A 51 -4.99 14.49 9.94
CA LYS A 51 -4.48 13.84 11.16
C LYS A 51 -4.17 14.85 12.27
N GLU A 52 -3.85 16.10 11.95
CA GLU A 52 -3.44 17.10 12.95
C GLU A 52 -4.52 17.29 14.02
N PHE A 53 -5.79 17.50 13.65
CA PHE A 53 -6.85 17.67 14.65
C PHE A 53 -7.07 16.44 15.54
N VAL A 54 -7.14 15.25 14.94
CA VAL A 54 -7.41 14.01 15.69
C VAL A 54 -6.25 13.55 16.57
N ASP A 55 -5.06 14.16 16.46
CA ASP A 55 -3.90 13.95 17.32
C ASP A 55 -3.82 14.95 18.51
N ARG A 56 -4.74 15.92 18.61
CA ARG A 56 -4.71 16.97 19.64
C ARG A 56 -5.44 16.52 20.92
N PRO A 57 -4.77 16.47 22.08
CA PRO A 57 -5.43 16.22 23.36
C PRO A 57 -6.44 17.31 23.72
N LEU A 58 -7.52 16.97 24.43
CA LEU A 58 -8.49 17.93 24.94
C LEU A 58 -8.02 18.58 26.24
N THR A 59 -8.32 19.87 26.43
CA THR A 59 -8.03 20.58 27.69
C THR A 59 -9.05 20.29 28.80
N ALA A 60 -10.25 19.85 28.42
CA ALA A 60 -11.38 19.49 29.29
C ALA A 60 -11.94 18.10 28.94
N SER A 61 -12.98 17.64 29.64
CA SER A 61 -13.66 16.38 29.26
C SER A 61 -14.38 16.51 27.90
N PRO A 62 -14.63 15.41 27.17
CA PRO A 62 -15.35 15.43 25.90
C PRO A 62 -16.71 16.13 25.99
N ASP A 63 -17.46 15.93 27.08
CA ASP A 63 -18.77 16.56 27.29
C ASP A 63 -18.67 18.08 27.45
N GLU A 64 -17.66 18.58 28.17
CA GLU A 64 -17.40 20.02 28.31
C GLU A 64 -16.98 20.66 26.98
N VAL A 65 -16.14 19.97 26.20
CA VAL A 65 -15.72 20.43 24.86
C VAL A 65 -16.90 20.45 23.88
N LEU A 66 -17.74 19.42 23.87
CA LEU A 66 -18.92 19.36 23.00
C LEU A 66 -19.96 20.42 23.38
N ALA A 67 -20.25 20.62 24.68
CA ALA A 67 -21.13 21.68 25.14
C ALA A 67 -20.60 23.08 24.76
N ALA A 68 -19.28 23.30 24.82
CA ALA A 68 -18.68 24.54 24.37
C ALA A 68 -18.70 24.71 22.83
N PHE A 69 -18.70 23.60 22.08
CA PHE A 69 -18.84 23.60 20.62
C PHE A 69 -20.27 23.98 20.21
N GLU A 70 -21.29 23.44 20.88
CA GLU A 70 -22.71 23.75 20.62
C GLU A 70 -23.07 25.25 20.80
N GLU A 71 -22.30 25.97 21.62
CA GLU A 71 -22.45 27.43 21.83
C GLU A 71 -21.71 28.28 20.76
N LEU A 72 -21.03 27.68 19.78
CA LEU A 72 -20.41 28.43 18.68
C LEU A 72 -21.48 28.98 17.72
N PRO A 73 -21.47 30.29 17.39
CA PRO A 73 -22.50 30.88 16.51
C PRO A 73 -22.50 30.37 15.06
N ASP A 74 -21.39 29.77 14.58
CA ASP A 74 -21.22 29.29 13.21
C ASP A 74 -20.19 28.14 13.17
N HIS A 75 -20.68 26.91 13.00
CA HIS A 75 -19.87 25.68 12.89
C HIS A 75 -19.16 25.54 11.53
N HIS A 76 -19.26 26.51 10.62
CA HIS A 76 -18.58 26.48 9.31
C HIS A 76 -17.53 27.59 9.17
N ASN A 77 -17.45 28.52 10.12
CA ASN A 77 -16.48 29.60 10.09
C ASN A 77 -15.09 29.10 10.50
N VAL A 78 -14.16 29.01 9.54
CA VAL A 78 -12.79 28.52 9.78
C VAL A 78 -12.03 29.30 10.86
N THR A 79 -12.28 30.60 11.03
CA THR A 79 -11.63 31.41 12.07
C THR A 79 -12.20 31.08 13.46
N ALA A 80 -13.53 31.02 13.60
CA ALA A 80 -14.16 30.65 14.87
C ALA A 80 -13.82 29.21 15.29
N LEU A 81 -13.83 28.26 14.33
CA LEU A 81 -13.39 26.89 14.56
C LEU A 81 -11.91 26.82 14.95
N ARG A 82 -11.05 27.65 14.36
CA ARG A 82 -9.63 27.71 14.71
C ARG A 82 -9.42 28.20 16.14
N GLU A 83 -10.06 29.31 16.50
CA GLU A 83 -10.02 29.87 17.86
C GLU A 83 -10.57 28.89 18.89
N PHE A 84 -11.67 28.18 18.56
CA PHE A 84 -12.21 27.11 19.38
C PHE A 84 -11.21 25.97 19.59
N VAL A 85 -10.62 25.44 18.51
CA VAL A 85 -9.67 24.32 18.62
C VAL A 85 -8.41 24.73 19.40
N ASP A 86 -7.87 25.93 19.16
CA ASP A 86 -6.70 26.44 19.89
C ASP A 86 -7.00 26.73 21.38
N GLN A 87 -8.28 26.91 21.77
CA GLN A 87 -8.72 27.03 23.17
C GLN A 87 -8.95 25.67 23.86
N TRP A 88 -9.63 24.75 23.17
CA TRP A 88 -10.13 23.50 23.77
C TRP A 88 -9.23 22.28 23.54
N THR A 89 -8.12 22.45 22.82
CA THR A 89 -7.14 21.38 22.56
C THR A 89 -5.70 21.83 22.76
N LEU A 90 -4.84 20.89 23.15
CA LEU A 90 -3.39 21.07 23.20
C LEU A 90 -2.75 20.82 21.83
N GLU A 91 -1.45 21.11 21.70
CA GLU A 91 -0.71 20.80 20.47
C GLU A 91 -0.67 19.29 20.19
N ALA A 92 -0.79 18.91 18.93
CA ALA A 92 -0.82 17.52 18.53
C ALA A 92 0.52 16.84 18.86
N GLY A 93 0.47 15.70 19.57
CA GLY A 93 1.65 15.03 20.09
C GLY A 93 2.16 15.54 21.44
N SER A 94 1.49 16.51 22.10
CA SER A 94 1.79 16.88 23.50
C SER A 94 1.39 15.78 24.51
N ASP A 95 0.80 14.68 24.04
CA ASP A 95 0.52 13.46 24.79
C ASP A 95 1.70 12.47 24.84
N LEU A 96 2.84 12.86 24.25
CA LEU A 96 4.08 12.09 24.20
C LEU A 96 5.25 12.89 24.76
N GLU A 97 6.14 12.18 25.45
CA GLU A 97 7.40 12.72 25.94
C GLU A 97 8.56 12.11 25.15
N THR A 98 9.63 12.89 24.95
CA THR A 98 10.89 12.36 24.39
C THR A 98 11.53 11.40 25.37
N TRP A 99 11.94 10.23 24.89
CA TRP A 99 12.59 9.21 25.71
C TRP A 99 13.92 8.79 25.08
N ASP A 100 14.98 8.79 25.88
CA ASP A 100 16.32 8.35 25.47
C ASP A 100 16.53 6.89 25.91
N PRO A 101 16.69 5.94 24.97
CA PRO A 101 16.78 4.52 25.33
C PRO A 101 18.01 4.20 26.20
N PRO A 102 17.83 3.69 27.44
CA PRO A 102 18.94 3.48 28.37
C PRO A 102 19.84 2.29 28.01
N ASP A 103 19.37 1.40 27.14
CA ASP A 103 20.12 0.27 26.58
C ASP A 103 20.77 0.59 25.22
N TRP A 104 20.74 1.85 24.77
CA TRP A 104 21.40 2.26 23.53
C TRP A 104 22.92 2.08 23.61
N VAL A 105 23.47 1.28 22.68
CA VAL A 105 24.90 1.03 22.57
C VAL A 105 25.49 1.99 21.52
N PRO A 106 26.47 2.85 21.86
CA PRO A 106 27.02 3.81 20.89
C PRO A 106 27.74 3.16 19.70
N ARG A 107 28.39 2.02 19.93
CA ARG A 107 29.12 1.24 18.92
C ARG A 107 28.74 -0.25 19.01
N PRO A 108 27.61 -0.66 18.42
CA PRO A 108 27.16 -2.05 18.44
C PRO A 108 28.16 -3.02 17.79
N ASN A 109 28.33 -4.20 18.38
CA ASN A 109 29.33 -5.19 17.97
C ASN A 109 29.23 -5.61 16.48
N PHE A 110 28.05 -5.56 15.87
CA PHE A 110 27.90 -5.95 14.46
C PHE A 110 28.46 -4.89 13.49
N ILE A 111 28.43 -3.61 13.87
CA ILE A 111 28.92 -2.48 13.07
C ILE A 111 30.45 -2.53 12.96
N GLU A 112 31.14 -2.95 14.02
CA GLU A 112 32.60 -3.14 14.00
C GLU A 112 33.07 -4.23 13.00
N ARG A 113 32.15 -5.06 12.48
CA ARG A 113 32.45 -6.05 11.44
C ARG A 113 32.43 -5.46 10.02
N ILE A 114 31.79 -4.30 9.82
CA ILE A 114 31.66 -3.66 8.51
C ILE A 114 33.05 -3.20 8.04
N LYS A 115 33.46 -3.62 6.84
CA LYS A 115 34.80 -3.36 6.30
C LYS A 115 34.94 -2.01 5.59
N ASP A 116 33.86 -1.52 5.00
CA ASP A 116 33.84 -0.21 4.37
C ASP A 116 33.61 0.87 5.45
N GLU A 117 34.59 1.76 5.64
CA GLU A 117 34.54 2.76 6.70
C GLU A 117 33.40 3.78 6.50
N LYS A 118 33.00 4.09 5.25
CA LYS A 118 31.84 4.98 4.99
C LYS A 118 30.54 4.32 5.40
N LEU A 119 30.37 3.04 5.10
CA LEU A 119 29.21 2.27 5.56
C LEU A 119 29.20 2.09 7.08
N LYS A 120 30.38 1.98 7.70
CA LYS A 120 30.51 1.91 9.18
C LYS A 120 30.11 3.22 9.84
N GLU A 121 30.61 4.36 9.36
CA GLU A 121 30.22 5.69 9.84
C GLU A 121 28.70 5.91 9.68
N TRP A 122 28.15 5.63 8.50
CA TRP A 122 26.71 5.72 8.25
C TRP A 122 25.88 4.78 9.13
N ALA A 123 26.36 3.56 9.43
CA ALA A 123 25.69 2.65 10.35
C ALA A 123 25.63 3.19 11.79
N LEU A 124 26.70 3.86 12.25
CA LEU A 124 26.71 4.54 13.55
C LEU A 124 25.72 5.72 13.59
N ASP A 125 25.64 6.48 12.50
CA ASP A 125 24.66 7.56 12.35
C ASP A 125 23.22 7.02 12.37
N ILE A 126 22.90 5.95 11.62
CA ILE A 126 21.57 5.29 11.69
C ILE A 126 21.28 4.79 13.11
N ASN A 127 22.26 4.16 13.78
CA ASN A 127 22.10 3.72 15.17
C ASN A 127 21.79 4.89 16.12
N SER A 128 22.32 6.09 15.86
CA SER A 128 22.01 7.29 16.65
C SER A 128 20.55 7.75 16.51
N ILE A 129 19.89 7.46 15.38
CA ILE A 129 18.50 7.88 15.10
C ILE A 129 17.52 7.21 16.07
N TRP A 130 17.82 6.01 16.61
CA TRP A 130 16.97 5.36 17.60
C TRP A 130 16.69 6.24 18.83
N ARG A 131 17.67 7.05 19.25
CA ARG A 131 17.50 8.03 20.36
C ARG A 131 16.57 9.18 19.99
N GLN A 132 16.58 9.60 18.72
CA GLN A 132 15.74 10.70 18.21
C GLN A 132 14.27 10.27 18.05
N LEU A 133 14.05 8.99 17.76
CA LEU A 133 12.72 8.37 17.57
C LEU A 133 12.13 7.78 18.87
N GLY A 134 12.87 7.77 19.99
CA GLY A 134 12.39 7.27 21.27
C GLY A 134 11.30 8.15 21.90
N ARG A 135 10.17 7.55 22.25
CA ARG A 135 9.02 8.20 22.89
C ARG A 135 8.50 7.38 24.07
N GLN A 136 7.91 8.06 25.03
CA GLN A 136 7.07 7.46 26.07
C GLN A 136 5.72 8.19 26.13
N VAL A 137 4.67 7.49 26.56
CA VAL A 137 3.35 8.11 26.74
C VAL A 137 3.38 9.00 27.99
N SER A 138 2.87 10.22 27.89
CA SER A 138 2.81 11.14 29.04
C SER A 138 1.85 10.62 30.13
N PRO A 139 2.14 10.79 31.43
CA PRO A 139 1.25 10.37 32.53
C PRO A 139 -0.17 10.95 32.48
N ALA A 140 -0.38 12.08 31.80
CA ALA A 140 -1.72 12.66 31.61
C ALA A 140 -2.68 11.71 30.85
N VAL A 141 -2.16 10.86 29.97
CA VAL A 141 -2.95 9.96 29.12
C VAL A 141 -3.69 8.87 29.90
N PRO A 142 -3.04 8.08 30.79
CA PRO A 142 -3.77 7.14 31.65
C PRO A 142 -4.61 7.85 32.72
N GLU A 143 -4.29 9.09 33.11
CA GLU A 143 -5.09 9.87 34.08
C GLU A 143 -6.41 10.38 33.48
N ASN A 144 -6.44 10.76 32.19
CA ASN A 144 -7.59 11.38 31.53
C ASN A 144 -7.85 10.78 30.13
N ALA A 145 -7.91 9.44 30.03
CA ALA A 145 -7.86 8.72 28.75
C ALA A 145 -8.96 9.07 27.72
N ASP A 146 -10.07 9.64 28.17
CA ASP A 146 -11.16 10.19 27.35
C ASP A 146 -10.75 11.45 26.57
N ARG A 147 -9.77 12.22 27.09
CA ARG A 147 -9.24 13.44 26.48
C ARG A 147 -8.18 13.21 25.41
N HIS A 148 -7.72 11.98 25.22
CA HIS A 148 -6.61 11.66 24.34
C HIS A 148 -7.01 10.66 23.27
N SER A 149 -6.74 10.97 22.00
CA SER A 149 -6.78 9.93 20.98
C SER A 149 -5.62 8.95 21.13
N LEU A 150 -4.49 9.32 21.76
CA LEU A 150 -3.39 8.39 22.02
C LEU A 150 -3.80 7.32 23.03
N ILE A 151 -3.47 6.07 22.73
CA ILE A 151 -3.69 4.94 23.62
C ILE A 151 -2.47 4.82 24.55
N PHE A 152 -2.71 4.75 25.87
CA PHE A 152 -1.66 4.43 26.84
C PHE A 152 -0.96 3.10 26.52
N LEU A 153 0.37 3.11 26.59
CA LEU A 153 1.24 1.94 26.46
C LEU A 153 2.15 1.85 27.70
N PRO A 154 2.36 0.66 28.28
CA PRO A 154 3.11 0.51 29.54
C PRO A 154 4.61 0.75 29.42
N ASN A 155 5.21 0.53 28.24
CA ASN A 155 6.64 0.73 28.00
C ASN A 155 6.88 1.89 27.00
N PRO A 156 8.06 2.55 27.05
CA PRO A 156 8.54 3.39 25.95
C PRO A 156 8.70 2.61 24.64
N PHE A 157 8.76 3.34 23.52
CA PHE A 157 8.82 2.77 22.18
C PHE A 157 9.53 3.69 21.17
N ILE A 158 9.90 3.12 20.03
CA ILE A 158 10.42 3.85 18.86
C ILE A 158 9.26 4.14 17.90
N VAL A 159 9.13 5.38 17.43
CA VAL A 159 8.16 5.76 16.39
C VAL A 159 8.75 5.61 14.98
N PRO A 160 7.93 5.45 13.92
CA PRO A 160 8.43 5.44 12.55
C PRO A 160 9.12 6.76 12.16
N GLY A 161 8.51 7.91 12.45
CA GLY A 161 9.07 9.25 12.20
C GLY A 161 8.09 10.24 11.54
N GLY A 162 8.43 11.54 11.58
CA GLY A 162 7.62 12.60 11.01
C GLY A 162 6.23 12.75 11.65
N ARG A 163 5.16 12.68 10.85
CA ARG A 163 3.76 12.72 11.30
C ARG A 163 3.31 11.48 12.06
N PHE A 164 4.07 10.39 11.98
CA PHE A 164 3.80 9.14 12.68
C PHE A 164 4.40 9.21 14.08
N ARG A 165 3.59 9.69 15.03
CA ARG A 165 3.98 9.99 16.42
C ARG A 165 3.65 8.85 17.39
N GLU A 166 2.81 7.91 16.97
CA GLU A 166 2.42 6.72 17.73
C GLU A 166 3.19 5.48 17.25
N THR A 167 3.10 4.38 18.00
CA THR A 167 3.55 3.07 17.50
C THR A 167 2.70 2.67 16.29
N TYR A 168 3.32 2.04 15.29
CA TYR A 168 2.67 1.40 14.14
C TYR A 168 3.04 -0.07 14.12
N TYR A 169 2.08 -0.93 13.81
CA TYR A 169 2.21 -2.36 14.08
C TYR A 169 3.26 -3.04 13.20
N TRP A 170 3.06 -3.11 11.88
CA TRP A 170 3.98 -3.88 11.03
C TRP A 170 5.36 -3.23 10.91
N ASP A 171 5.45 -1.89 10.93
CA ASP A 171 6.69 -1.10 11.02
C ASP A 171 7.58 -1.56 12.17
N THR A 172 6.96 -1.91 13.31
CA THR A 172 7.67 -2.35 14.52
C THR A 172 8.49 -3.62 14.29
N TYR A 173 8.16 -4.47 13.31
CA TYR A 173 8.93 -5.68 13.02
C TYR A 173 10.39 -5.36 12.63
N TRP A 174 10.57 -4.48 11.65
CA TRP A 174 11.90 -4.07 11.19
C TRP A 174 12.62 -3.17 12.21
N MET A 175 11.88 -2.39 12.99
CA MET A 175 12.45 -1.65 14.12
C MET A 175 13.02 -2.59 15.19
N VAL A 176 12.24 -3.60 15.63
CA VAL A 176 12.69 -4.64 16.58
C VAL A 176 13.92 -5.37 16.06
N GLU A 177 13.97 -5.74 14.78
CA GLU A 177 15.15 -6.38 14.20
C GLU A 177 16.40 -5.49 14.27
N GLY A 178 16.28 -4.22 13.88
CA GLY A 178 17.37 -3.24 13.95
C GLY A 178 17.84 -2.95 15.37
N LEU A 179 16.90 -2.78 16.31
CA LEU A 179 17.17 -2.57 17.73
C LEU A 179 17.92 -3.75 18.35
N LEU A 180 17.46 -4.97 18.08
CA LEU A 180 18.14 -6.19 18.53
C LEU A 180 19.56 -6.25 17.96
N LEU A 181 19.77 -5.98 16.67
CA LEU A 181 21.11 -5.89 16.08
C LEU A 181 22.00 -4.88 16.83
N CYS A 182 21.45 -3.72 17.19
CA CYS A 182 22.15 -2.69 17.97
C CYS A 182 22.40 -3.06 19.45
N GLY A 183 21.86 -4.19 19.94
CA GLY A 183 21.98 -4.65 21.33
C GLY A 183 20.91 -4.10 22.27
N MET A 184 19.92 -3.38 21.73
CA MET A 184 18.85 -2.70 22.47
C MET A 184 17.71 -3.67 22.82
N ASN A 185 18.05 -4.70 23.59
CA ASN A 185 17.16 -5.80 23.91
C ASN A 185 15.99 -5.37 24.81
N ASP A 186 16.17 -4.44 25.74
CA ASP A 186 15.10 -4.01 26.64
C ASP A 186 14.12 -3.06 25.91
N THR A 187 14.63 -2.20 25.03
CA THR A 187 13.79 -1.40 24.13
C THR A 187 12.96 -2.29 23.22
N ALA A 188 13.58 -3.27 22.55
CA ALA A 188 12.89 -4.22 21.69
C ALA A 188 11.83 -5.03 22.47
N ARG A 189 12.18 -5.53 23.66
CA ARG A 189 11.25 -6.25 24.56
C ARG A 189 10.03 -5.39 24.92
N GLY A 190 10.27 -4.14 25.34
CA GLY A 190 9.21 -3.22 25.75
C GLY A 190 8.23 -2.90 24.61
N MET A 191 8.73 -2.74 23.38
CA MET A 191 7.89 -2.56 22.19
C MET A 191 7.01 -3.78 21.91
N ILE A 192 7.54 -5.01 22.03
CA ILE A 192 6.75 -6.23 21.80
C ILE A 192 5.69 -6.41 22.91
N GLU A 193 6.05 -6.13 24.17
CA GLU A 193 5.12 -6.11 25.31
C GLU A 193 4.00 -5.08 25.13
N ASN A 194 4.28 -3.92 24.54
CA ASN A 194 3.25 -2.92 24.19
C ASN A 194 2.23 -3.45 23.17
N LEU A 195 2.69 -4.18 22.15
CA LEU A 195 1.78 -4.78 21.16
C LEU A 195 0.94 -5.90 21.79
N ALA A 196 1.53 -6.72 22.67
CA ALA A 196 0.80 -7.73 23.44
C ALA A 196 -0.25 -7.10 24.39
N TYR A 197 0.08 -5.97 25.03
CA TYR A 197 -0.87 -5.17 25.82
C TYR A 197 -2.06 -4.70 24.97
N LEU A 198 -1.82 -4.22 23.74
CA LEU A 198 -2.89 -3.83 22.82
C LEU A 198 -3.81 -5.02 22.47
N VAL A 199 -3.24 -6.21 22.23
CA VAL A 199 -4.03 -7.43 21.99
C VAL A 199 -4.87 -7.82 23.20
N HIS A 200 -4.34 -7.71 24.42
CA HIS A 200 -5.11 -7.95 25.63
C HIS A 200 -6.26 -6.95 25.83
N LYS A 201 -6.10 -5.72 25.34
CA LYS A 201 -7.09 -4.64 25.47
C LYS A 201 -8.17 -4.64 24.38
N TYR A 202 -7.82 -4.99 23.14
CA TYR A 202 -8.69 -4.86 21.96
C TYR A 202 -8.96 -6.18 21.21
N GLY A 203 -8.24 -7.27 21.52
CA GLY A 203 -8.31 -8.55 20.79
C GLY A 203 -7.45 -8.61 19.52
N LEU A 204 -6.88 -7.47 19.09
CA LEU A 204 -5.97 -7.31 17.97
C LEU A 204 -4.85 -6.31 18.35
N VAL A 205 -3.78 -6.25 17.57
CA VAL A 205 -2.94 -5.05 17.53
C VAL A 205 -3.58 -4.05 16.55
N PRO A 206 -4.01 -2.85 16.99
CA PRO A 206 -4.48 -1.80 16.09
C PRO A 206 -3.39 -1.34 15.10
N ASN A 207 -3.79 -0.76 13.97
CA ASN A 207 -2.89 -0.19 12.96
C ASN A 207 -1.78 0.69 13.58
N GLY A 208 -2.18 1.59 14.48
CA GLY A 208 -1.27 2.32 15.36
C GLY A 208 -1.89 2.65 16.71
N GLY A 209 -1.10 3.26 17.60
CA GLY A 209 -1.44 3.54 19.00
C GLY A 209 -2.48 4.65 19.25
N ARG A 210 -3.52 4.81 18.40
CA ARG A 210 -4.57 5.83 18.55
C ARG A 210 -5.98 5.23 18.54
N GLN A 211 -6.94 5.84 19.24
CA GLN A 211 -8.32 5.37 19.39
C GLN A 211 -8.99 5.10 18.05
N TYR A 212 -8.82 6.00 17.07
CA TYR A 212 -9.38 5.88 15.73
C TYR A 212 -8.78 4.75 14.88
N TYR A 213 -7.76 4.03 15.37
CA TYR A 213 -7.27 2.78 14.78
C TYR A 213 -7.88 1.52 15.42
N THR A 214 -8.49 1.57 16.61
CA THR A 214 -8.81 0.39 17.44
C THR A 214 -9.61 -0.73 16.76
N ARG A 215 -10.43 -0.42 15.73
CA ARG A 215 -11.20 -1.43 14.98
C ARG A 215 -10.49 -2.00 13.74
N ARG A 216 -9.33 -1.47 13.33
CA ARG A 216 -8.52 -1.97 12.20
C ARG A 216 -7.08 -2.28 12.60
N SER A 217 -6.52 -3.35 12.04
CA SER A 217 -5.16 -3.82 12.35
C SER A 217 -4.13 -3.37 11.29
N GLN A 218 -3.05 -4.13 11.17
CA GLN A 218 -2.01 -4.06 10.13
C GLN A 218 -1.43 -5.48 9.93
N PRO A 219 -0.59 -5.74 8.91
CA PRO A 219 -0.06 -7.08 8.65
C PRO A 219 0.54 -7.77 9.90
N PRO A 220 0.06 -8.97 10.31
CA PRO A 220 0.22 -9.44 11.69
C PRO A 220 1.57 -10.08 11.99
N LEU A 221 2.54 -9.26 12.37
CA LEU A 221 3.93 -9.68 12.61
C LEU A 221 4.30 -9.90 14.09
N LEU A 222 3.38 -9.74 15.05
CA LEU A 222 3.69 -9.87 16.49
C LEU A 222 4.30 -11.23 16.86
N THR A 223 3.75 -12.32 16.34
CA THR A 223 4.30 -13.68 16.50
C THR A 223 5.74 -13.78 15.98
N GLN A 224 6.03 -13.15 14.84
CA GLN A 224 7.37 -13.13 14.25
C GLN A 224 8.34 -12.29 15.11
N MET A 225 7.88 -11.19 15.72
CA MET A 225 8.69 -10.39 16.65
C MET A 225 9.01 -11.16 17.94
N VAL A 226 8.04 -11.89 18.51
CA VAL A 226 8.25 -12.74 19.69
C VAL A 226 9.24 -13.87 19.39
N GLU A 227 9.12 -14.52 18.22
CA GLU A 227 10.08 -15.55 17.80
C GLU A 227 11.48 -14.98 17.57
N LEU A 228 11.61 -13.84 16.89
CA LEU A 228 12.88 -13.15 16.68
C LEU A 228 13.57 -12.78 18.00
N PHE A 229 12.79 -12.27 18.97
CA PHE A 229 13.30 -11.94 20.31
C PHE A 229 13.69 -13.20 21.09
N TYR A 230 12.85 -14.23 21.07
CA TYR A 230 13.10 -15.48 21.79
C TYR A 230 14.35 -16.20 21.26
N ASN A 231 14.50 -16.34 19.93
CA ASN A 231 15.65 -16.99 19.29
C ASN A 231 16.99 -16.29 19.59
N ARG A 232 16.96 -15.03 20.03
CA ARG A 232 18.16 -14.25 20.38
C ARG A 232 18.46 -14.20 21.88
N THR A 233 17.45 -14.37 22.73
CA THR A 233 17.56 -14.17 24.19
C THR A 233 17.32 -15.44 25.01
N GLU A 234 16.75 -16.48 24.40
CA GLU A 234 16.28 -17.71 25.04
C GLU A 234 15.35 -17.46 26.25
N ASN A 235 14.72 -16.27 26.32
CA ASN A 235 13.92 -15.85 27.47
C ASN A 235 12.55 -16.55 27.49
N THR A 236 12.53 -17.73 28.10
CA THR A 236 11.33 -18.58 28.24
C THR A 236 10.23 -17.93 29.08
N THR A 237 10.57 -17.08 30.06
CA THR A 237 9.57 -16.34 30.86
C THR A 237 8.83 -15.30 30.04
N PHE A 238 9.56 -14.51 29.24
CA PHE A 238 8.97 -13.59 28.27
C PHE A 238 8.05 -14.35 27.30
N LEU A 239 8.55 -15.44 26.70
CA LEU A 239 7.77 -16.24 25.77
C LEU A 239 6.48 -16.78 26.39
N HIS A 240 6.56 -17.38 27.58
CA HIS A 240 5.41 -17.92 28.29
C HIS A 240 4.32 -16.87 28.55
N ASN A 241 4.74 -15.64 28.89
CA ASN A 241 3.81 -14.55 29.18
C ASN A 241 3.10 -14.01 27.93
N LEU A 242 3.74 -14.03 26.76
CA LEU A 242 3.18 -13.46 25.52
C LEU A 242 2.38 -14.47 24.68
N LEU A 243 2.60 -15.78 24.84
CA LEU A 243 1.85 -16.83 24.11
C LEU A 243 0.32 -16.66 24.10
N PRO A 244 -0.36 -16.27 25.21
CA PRO A 244 -1.80 -16.01 25.18
C PRO A 244 -2.21 -14.88 24.23
N ALA A 245 -1.43 -13.78 24.17
CA ALA A 245 -1.69 -12.68 23.25
C ALA A 245 -1.56 -13.14 21.80
N LEU A 246 -0.51 -13.89 21.46
CA LEU A 246 -0.32 -14.40 20.10
C LEU A 246 -1.49 -15.28 19.62
N VAL A 247 -2.03 -16.13 20.50
CA VAL A 247 -3.20 -16.96 20.19
C VAL A 247 -4.48 -16.11 20.05
N THR A 248 -4.68 -15.12 20.91
CA THR A 248 -5.82 -14.19 20.80
C THR A 248 -5.80 -13.46 19.47
N GLU A 249 -4.65 -12.90 19.05
CA GLU A 249 -4.53 -12.18 17.78
C GLU A 249 -4.72 -13.12 16.58
N TYR A 250 -4.09 -14.30 16.59
CA TYR A 250 -4.29 -15.29 15.53
C TYR A 250 -5.78 -15.65 15.36
N ASN A 251 -6.50 -15.85 16.46
CA ASN A 251 -7.93 -16.14 16.44
C ASN A 251 -8.74 -14.94 15.90
N PHE A 252 -8.37 -13.70 16.23
CA PHE A 252 -9.00 -12.51 15.63
C PHE A 252 -8.86 -12.53 14.10
N TRP A 253 -7.68 -12.82 13.55
CA TRP A 253 -7.51 -12.85 12.10
C TRP A 253 -8.33 -13.96 11.43
N VAL A 254 -8.33 -15.17 12.01
CA VAL A 254 -9.10 -16.29 11.47
C VAL A 254 -10.61 -16.02 11.50
N ASN A 255 -11.12 -15.43 12.59
CA ASN A 255 -12.55 -15.28 12.84
C ASN A 255 -13.16 -13.96 12.31
N ASN A 256 -12.37 -12.87 12.25
CA ASN A 256 -12.86 -11.52 11.97
C ASN A 256 -12.28 -10.89 10.69
N ARG A 257 -11.33 -11.57 10.00
CA ARG A 257 -10.63 -11.04 8.81
C ARG A 257 -10.54 -12.08 7.68
N SER A 258 -11.70 -12.50 7.21
CA SER A 258 -11.84 -13.43 6.10
C SER A 258 -13.02 -13.08 5.18
N ILE A 259 -12.93 -13.51 3.93
CA ILE A 259 -14.12 -13.65 3.06
C ILE A 259 -14.64 -15.08 3.28
N PRO A 260 -15.93 -15.26 3.63
CA PRO A 260 -16.52 -16.57 3.86
C PRO A 260 -16.23 -17.54 2.71
N PHE A 261 -15.85 -18.77 3.05
CA PHE A 261 -15.46 -19.86 2.13
C PHE A 261 -14.20 -19.64 1.28
N PHE A 262 -13.64 -18.43 1.18
CA PHE A 262 -12.47 -18.16 0.34
C PHE A 262 -11.15 -17.99 1.10
N GLY A 263 -11.14 -17.36 2.28
CA GLY A 263 -9.93 -17.24 3.11
C GLY A 263 -9.64 -15.81 3.61
N PRO A 264 -8.44 -15.56 4.14
CA PRO A 264 -8.09 -14.30 4.82
C PRO A 264 -8.13 -13.07 3.91
N ALA A 265 -8.70 -11.98 4.41
CA ALA A 265 -8.73 -10.70 3.72
C ALA A 265 -8.73 -9.54 4.72
N TYR A 266 -8.14 -8.41 4.31
CA TYR A 266 -8.27 -7.15 5.04
C TYR A 266 -9.71 -6.63 4.89
N THR A 267 -10.42 -6.48 6.01
CA THR A 267 -11.84 -6.13 6.04
C THR A 267 -12.17 -5.35 7.31
N ALA A 268 -11.64 -4.13 7.39
CA ALA A 268 -11.92 -3.20 8.46
C ALA A 268 -13.46 -3.00 8.62
N PRO A 269 -14.02 -3.13 9.83
CA PRO A 269 -15.44 -2.96 10.08
C PRO A 269 -15.76 -1.47 10.24
N THR A 270 -15.96 -0.77 9.13
CA THR A 270 -16.49 0.60 9.14
C THR A 270 -17.24 0.95 7.85
N ASP A 271 -18.17 1.91 7.96
CA ASP A 271 -18.94 2.52 6.87
C ASP A 271 -18.82 4.06 6.86
N THR A 272 -17.80 4.63 7.52
CA THR A 272 -17.58 6.08 7.63
C THR A 272 -16.14 6.49 7.27
N PRO A 273 -15.90 7.76 6.86
CA PRO A 273 -14.56 8.26 6.54
C PRO A 273 -13.55 8.01 7.67
N ARG A 274 -12.29 7.71 7.32
CA ARG A 274 -11.21 7.59 8.30
C ARG A 274 -10.94 8.95 8.96
N PRO A 275 -10.95 9.09 10.30
CA PRO A 275 -10.75 10.39 10.96
C PRO A 275 -9.42 11.07 10.63
N GLU A 276 -8.34 10.30 10.44
CA GLU A 276 -7.01 10.81 10.10
C GLU A 276 -6.83 11.21 8.63
N ALA A 277 -7.85 10.95 7.79
CA ALA A 277 -7.89 11.23 6.36
C ALA A 277 -9.30 11.66 5.91
N TYR A 278 -10.03 12.36 6.80
CA TYR A 278 -11.48 12.53 6.72
C TYR A 278 -11.92 13.25 5.43
N ARG A 279 -11.29 14.39 5.13
CA ARG A 279 -11.57 15.14 3.90
C ARG A 279 -11.16 14.36 2.66
N GLU A 280 -10.04 13.65 2.73
CA GLU A 280 -9.47 12.93 1.61
C GLU A 280 -10.38 11.76 1.21
N ASP A 281 -10.95 11.05 2.19
CA ASP A 281 -11.96 10.02 1.98
C ASP A 281 -13.28 10.59 1.46
N LEU A 282 -13.73 11.76 1.97
CA LEU A 282 -14.90 12.47 1.43
C LEU A 282 -14.72 12.87 -0.04
N ALA A 283 -13.55 13.39 -0.42
CA ALA A 283 -13.24 13.79 -1.80
C ALA A 283 -13.22 12.59 -2.77
N VAL A 284 -12.85 11.39 -2.31
CA VAL A 284 -13.03 10.15 -3.10
C VAL A 284 -14.52 9.79 -3.19
N ALA A 285 -15.28 10.00 -2.12
CA ALA A 285 -16.71 9.71 -2.04
C ALA A 285 -17.62 10.64 -2.86
N GLU A 286 -17.10 11.74 -3.40
CA GLU A 286 -17.78 12.56 -4.42
C GLU A 286 -17.92 11.84 -5.77
N ARG A 287 -17.05 10.85 -6.04
CA ARG A 287 -17.03 10.10 -7.31
C ARG A 287 -17.97 8.89 -7.33
N VAL A 288 -18.66 8.61 -6.23
CA VAL A 288 -19.61 7.49 -6.10
C VAL A 288 -20.97 7.99 -5.60
N THR A 289 -22.02 7.23 -5.88
CA THR A 289 -23.36 7.48 -5.33
C THR A 289 -23.36 7.35 -3.81
N SER A 290 -24.31 8.02 -3.13
CA SER A 290 -24.55 7.92 -1.68
C SER A 290 -24.51 6.48 -1.18
N ASP A 291 -25.20 5.60 -1.89
CA ASP A 291 -25.46 4.21 -1.52
C ASP A 291 -24.18 3.35 -1.58
N ASN A 292 -23.19 3.78 -2.37
CA ASN A 292 -21.90 3.13 -2.51
C ASN A 292 -20.84 3.67 -1.52
N ARG A 293 -21.09 4.80 -0.83
CA ARG A 293 -20.14 5.40 0.11
C ARG A 293 -19.78 4.48 1.29
N PRO A 294 -20.73 3.79 1.96
CA PRO A 294 -20.41 2.80 2.99
C PRO A 294 -19.38 1.76 2.55
N ALA A 295 -19.57 1.20 1.35
CA ALA A 295 -18.66 0.21 0.77
C ALA A 295 -17.31 0.83 0.39
N LEU A 296 -17.28 2.06 -0.13
CA LEU A 296 -16.04 2.78 -0.41
C LEU A 296 -15.21 2.99 0.86
N TYR A 297 -15.81 3.53 1.93
CA TYR A 297 -15.10 3.78 3.19
C TYR A 297 -14.58 2.49 3.83
N LYS A 298 -15.37 1.41 3.80
CA LYS A 298 -14.92 0.07 4.20
C LYS A 298 -13.64 -0.33 3.47
N ASN A 299 -13.59 -0.14 2.14
CA ASN A 299 -12.46 -0.54 1.32
C ASN A 299 -11.24 0.38 1.49
N LEU A 300 -11.44 1.68 1.75
CA LEU A 300 -10.37 2.63 2.12
C LEU A 300 -9.74 2.26 3.48
N ALA A 301 -10.57 2.02 4.50
CA ALA A 301 -10.10 1.56 5.81
C ALA A 301 -9.43 0.18 5.76
N SER A 302 -9.90 -0.72 4.89
CA SER A 302 -9.27 -2.02 4.63
C SER A 302 -7.94 -1.89 3.86
N GLY A 303 -7.83 -0.88 2.98
CA GLY A 303 -6.56 -0.51 2.35
C GLY A 303 -5.51 -0.09 3.38
N ALA A 304 -5.89 0.76 4.34
CA ALA A 304 -5.03 1.12 5.46
C ALA A 304 -4.70 -0.08 6.38
N GLU A 305 -5.66 -0.99 6.61
CA GLU A 305 -5.42 -2.23 7.34
C GLU A 305 -4.43 -3.17 6.64
N SER A 306 -4.31 -3.10 5.32
CA SER A 306 -3.30 -3.88 4.59
C SER A 306 -1.87 -3.35 4.75
N GLY A 307 -1.70 -2.11 5.22
CA GLY A 307 -0.44 -1.35 5.16
C GLY A 307 -0.11 -0.78 3.77
N TRP A 308 -0.90 -1.12 2.74
CA TRP A 308 -0.72 -0.66 1.35
C TRP A 308 -1.76 0.40 0.97
N ASP A 309 -1.89 1.49 1.74
CA ASP A 309 -2.77 2.64 1.48
C ASP A 309 -2.06 3.74 0.66
N PHE A 310 -2.26 3.88 -0.63
CA PHE A 310 -3.01 3.00 -1.54
C PHE A 310 -2.10 2.47 -2.66
N SER A 311 -2.63 1.49 -3.40
CA SER A 311 -1.97 0.82 -4.52
C SER A 311 -3.02 0.39 -5.55
N THR A 312 -2.68 0.36 -6.84
CA THR A 312 -3.50 -0.30 -7.88
C THR A 312 -3.72 -1.79 -7.60
N ARG A 313 -2.96 -2.39 -6.68
CA ARG A 313 -3.23 -3.72 -6.09
C ARG A 313 -4.67 -3.88 -5.61
N TRP A 314 -5.31 -2.79 -5.18
CA TRP A 314 -6.69 -2.79 -4.64
C TRP A 314 -7.73 -2.19 -5.57
N LEU A 315 -7.32 -1.62 -6.72
CA LEU A 315 -8.18 -0.84 -7.62
C LEU A 315 -8.64 -1.66 -8.83
N ALA A 316 -9.57 -1.11 -9.61
CA ALA A 316 -9.95 -1.66 -10.91
C ALA A 316 -8.76 -1.64 -11.89
N HIS A 317 -8.59 -2.75 -12.64
CA HIS A 317 -7.55 -2.90 -13.66
C HIS A 317 -8.07 -2.78 -15.10
N SER A 318 -9.38 -2.60 -15.26
CA SER A 318 -10.07 -2.45 -16.55
C SER A 318 -11.36 -1.64 -16.38
N GLY A 319 -11.90 -1.13 -17.48
CA GLY A 319 -13.10 -0.27 -17.47
C GLY A 319 -12.80 1.22 -17.21
N PRO A 320 -13.83 2.07 -17.10
CA PRO A 320 -13.67 3.52 -17.00
C PRO A 320 -12.94 3.96 -15.72
N ASP A 321 -13.09 3.22 -14.62
CA ASP A 321 -12.51 3.56 -13.31
C ASP A 321 -11.10 2.97 -13.09
N THR A 322 -10.44 2.50 -14.15
CA THR A 322 -9.11 1.88 -14.07
C THR A 322 -8.11 2.78 -13.32
N GLY A 323 -7.50 2.26 -12.25
CA GLY A 323 -6.53 2.99 -11.43
C GLY A 323 -7.11 4.14 -10.59
N GLN A 324 -8.43 4.36 -10.58
CA GLN A 324 -9.05 5.40 -9.76
C GLN A 324 -9.26 4.89 -8.33
N LEU A 325 -8.91 5.70 -7.31
CA LEU A 325 -9.07 5.32 -5.91
C LEU A 325 -10.54 5.05 -5.52
N SER A 326 -11.50 5.68 -6.21
CA SER A 326 -12.94 5.41 -6.04
C SER A 326 -13.38 4.01 -6.48
N SER A 327 -12.51 3.23 -7.15
CA SER A 327 -12.75 1.83 -7.54
C SER A 327 -12.18 0.81 -6.54
N ILE A 328 -11.70 1.26 -5.37
CA ILE A 328 -11.03 0.39 -4.39
C ILE A 328 -11.96 -0.72 -3.87
N SER A 329 -11.48 -1.96 -3.91
CA SER A 329 -12.22 -3.16 -3.55
C SER A 329 -11.44 -4.12 -2.64
N THR A 330 -10.58 -3.57 -1.76
CA THR A 330 -9.70 -4.34 -0.86
C THR A 330 -10.42 -5.47 -0.10
N SER A 331 -11.61 -5.23 0.45
CA SER A 331 -12.34 -6.23 1.25
C SER A 331 -13.02 -7.33 0.44
N THR A 332 -12.84 -7.36 -0.89
CA THR A 332 -13.27 -8.46 -1.77
C THR A 332 -12.09 -9.20 -2.41
N ILE A 333 -10.89 -9.03 -1.87
CA ILE A 333 -9.64 -9.61 -2.38
C ILE A 333 -9.02 -10.46 -1.27
N VAL A 334 -8.83 -11.75 -1.52
CA VAL A 334 -8.08 -12.63 -0.62
C VAL A 334 -6.61 -12.34 -0.83
N ALA A 335 -5.96 -11.81 0.20
CA ALA A 335 -4.63 -11.22 0.09
C ALA A 335 -3.53 -12.28 0.30
N VAL A 336 -2.59 -12.35 -0.65
CA VAL A 336 -1.53 -13.37 -0.65
C VAL A 336 -0.54 -13.17 0.49
N ASP A 337 -0.21 -11.92 0.80
CA ASP A 337 0.69 -11.54 1.90
C ASP A 337 0.08 -11.85 3.27
N LEU A 338 -1.19 -11.48 3.50
CA LEU A 338 -1.89 -11.83 4.74
C LEU A 338 -1.93 -13.35 4.95
N SER A 339 -2.27 -14.09 3.89
CA SER A 339 -2.36 -15.55 3.93
C SER A 339 -0.99 -16.20 4.18
N ALA A 340 0.09 -15.62 3.64
CA ALA A 340 1.46 -16.08 3.87
C ALA A 340 1.93 -15.77 5.31
N ILE A 341 1.64 -14.56 5.84
CA ILE A 341 1.97 -14.19 7.22
C ILE A 341 1.25 -15.10 8.21
N LEU A 342 -0.05 -15.37 8.02
CA LEU A 342 -0.80 -16.27 8.91
C LEU A 342 -0.23 -17.70 8.89
N CYS A 343 0.26 -18.16 7.74
CA CYS A 343 0.96 -19.44 7.59
C CYS A 343 2.29 -19.47 8.39
N SER A 344 3.09 -18.41 8.31
CA SER A 344 4.30 -18.28 9.13
C SER A 344 3.97 -18.17 10.62
N ASN A 345 2.87 -17.51 10.97
CA ASN A 345 2.41 -17.40 12.37
C ASN A 345 1.97 -18.75 12.93
N GLU A 346 1.29 -19.59 12.15
CA GLU A 346 0.98 -20.97 12.54
C GLU A 346 2.27 -21.78 12.76
N ALA A 347 3.22 -21.71 11.83
CA ALA A 347 4.48 -22.42 11.92
C ALA A 347 5.35 -21.94 13.10
N ALA A 348 5.37 -20.63 13.37
CA ALA A 348 6.05 -20.02 14.50
C ALA A 348 5.38 -20.41 15.82
N LEU A 349 4.05 -20.31 15.94
CA LEU A 349 3.32 -20.73 17.13
C LEU A 349 3.57 -22.20 17.48
N ALA A 350 3.66 -23.09 16.49
CA ALA A 350 4.05 -24.48 16.70
C ALA A 350 5.45 -24.61 17.35
N ARG A 351 6.44 -23.86 16.88
CA ARG A 351 7.81 -23.83 17.45
C ARG A 351 7.82 -23.22 18.86
N LEU A 352 7.12 -22.10 19.06
CA LEU A 352 7.03 -21.40 20.34
C LEU A 352 6.31 -22.24 21.42
N PHE A 353 5.21 -22.93 21.09
CA PHE A 353 4.57 -23.87 22.02
C PHE A 353 5.45 -25.08 22.33
N THR A 354 6.24 -25.54 21.36
CA THR A 354 7.24 -26.60 21.58
C THR A 354 8.33 -26.14 22.56
N ALA A 355 8.82 -24.91 22.42
CA ALA A 355 9.85 -24.34 23.28
C ALA A 355 9.45 -24.24 24.76
N VAL A 356 8.16 -23.98 25.06
CA VAL A 356 7.62 -24.00 26.44
C VAL A 356 7.12 -25.39 26.88
N GLY A 357 7.35 -26.44 26.08
CA GLY A 357 6.95 -27.82 26.40
C GLY A 357 5.45 -28.14 26.24
N ASN A 358 4.65 -27.22 25.71
CA ASN A 358 3.21 -27.39 25.52
C ASN A 358 2.91 -28.16 24.22
N ARG A 359 2.89 -29.49 24.34
CA ARG A 359 2.70 -30.41 23.21
C ARG A 359 1.34 -30.29 22.52
N SER A 360 0.26 -29.98 23.24
CA SER A 360 -1.07 -29.85 22.62
C SER A 360 -1.20 -28.58 21.79
N GLY A 361 -0.68 -27.45 22.30
CA GLY A 361 -0.56 -26.20 21.53
C GLY A 361 0.31 -26.37 20.29
N ALA A 362 1.46 -27.04 20.43
CA ALA A 362 2.34 -27.34 19.30
C ALA A 362 1.64 -28.17 18.22
N SER A 363 1.03 -29.31 18.58
CA SER A 363 0.30 -30.17 17.63
C SER A 363 -0.87 -29.46 16.96
N TYR A 364 -1.61 -28.60 17.67
CA TYR A 364 -2.68 -27.80 17.09
C TYR A 364 -2.14 -26.92 15.95
N PHE A 365 -1.09 -26.13 16.22
CA PHE A 365 -0.54 -25.21 15.22
C PHE A 365 0.23 -25.90 14.09
N ILE A 366 0.80 -27.08 14.32
CA ILE A 366 1.33 -27.96 13.25
C ILE A 366 0.21 -28.31 12.27
N ASN A 367 -0.97 -28.74 12.76
CA ASN A 367 -2.09 -29.09 11.89
C ASN A 367 -2.59 -27.88 11.09
N ARG A 368 -2.74 -26.69 11.71
CA ARG A 368 -3.14 -25.46 11.00
C ARG A 368 -2.14 -25.08 9.90
N THR A 369 -0.83 -25.19 10.19
CA THR A 369 0.23 -24.96 9.19
C THR A 369 0.09 -25.91 7.99
N ILE A 370 -0.19 -27.20 8.23
CA ILE A 370 -0.39 -28.20 7.18
C ILE A 370 -1.65 -27.88 6.35
N GLU A 371 -2.77 -27.59 7.01
CA GLU A 371 -4.03 -27.21 6.35
C GLU A 371 -3.83 -26.02 5.40
N ARG A 372 -3.23 -24.92 5.88
CA ARG A 372 -3.02 -23.71 5.08
C ARG A 372 -1.98 -23.91 3.98
N SER A 373 -0.81 -24.49 4.30
CA SER A 373 0.25 -24.70 3.30
C SER A 373 -0.12 -25.71 2.21
N SER A 374 -1.08 -26.62 2.46
CA SER A 374 -1.58 -27.56 1.44
C SER A 374 -2.46 -26.89 0.36
N SER A 375 -3.13 -25.79 0.71
CA SER A 375 -4.08 -25.07 -0.17
C SER A 375 -3.48 -23.79 -0.77
N PHE A 376 -2.51 -23.16 -0.09
CA PHE A 376 -1.91 -21.87 -0.45
C PHE A 376 -1.50 -21.75 -1.92
N ASP A 377 -0.79 -22.75 -2.46
CA ASP A 377 -0.33 -22.72 -3.85
C ASP A 377 -1.49 -22.77 -4.85
N GLY A 378 -2.50 -23.58 -4.59
CA GLY A 378 -3.70 -23.68 -5.44
C GLY A 378 -4.52 -22.39 -5.48
N MET A 379 -4.40 -21.53 -4.46
CA MET A 379 -5.06 -20.23 -4.38
C MET A 379 -4.27 -19.11 -5.05
N PHE A 380 -2.96 -19.05 -4.81
CA PHE A 380 -2.17 -17.86 -5.11
C PHE A 380 -1.10 -18.06 -6.20
N TRP A 381 -0.55 -19.26 -6.38
CA TRP A 381 0.51 -19.52 -7.35
C TRP A 381 -0.07 -19.70 -8.76
N ASN A 382 0.40 -18.91 -9.72
CA ASN A 382 0.05 -19.07 -11.12
C ASN A 382 1.23 -19.65 -11.90
N GLU A 383 1.13 -20.91 -12.35
CA GLU A 383 2.20 -21.59 -13.12
C GLU A 383 2.57 -20.84 -14.42
N THR A 384 1.59 -20.31 -15.16
CA THR A 384 1.82 -19.63 -16.44
C THR A 384 2.64 -18.35 -16.30
N LEU A 385 2.39 -17.58 -15.24
CA LEU A 385 3.14 -16.35 -14.92
C LEU A 385 4.34 -16.63 -13.99
N SER A 386 4.44 -17.83 -13.42
CA SER A 386 5.37 -18.18 -12.33
C SER A 386 5.40 -17.11 -11.23
N LEU A 387 4.21 -16.68 -10.79
CA LEU A 387 4.01 -15.55 -9.89
C LEU A 387 2.92 -15.88 -8.85
N TRP A 388 3.18 -15.57 -7.57
CA TRP A 388 2.14 -15.51 -6.54
C TRP A 388 1.32 -14.22 -6.68
N ARG A 389 -0.01 -14.31 -6.62
CA ARG A 389 -0.93 -13.18 -6.80
C ARG A 389 -2.09 -13.26 -5.83
N ASP A 390 -2.69 -12.12 -5.51
CA ASP A 390 -3.96 -12.08 -4.78
C ASP A 390 -5.10 -12.77 -5.56
N LEU A 391 -6.04 -13.38 -4.85
CA LEU A 391 -7.24 -13.97 -5.44
C LEU A 391 -8.38 -12.94 -5.43
N ARG A 392 -8.77 -12.48 -6.62
CA ARG A 392 -9.90 -11.56 -6.84
C ARG A 392 -11.14 -12.34 -7.28
N LEU A 393 -12.22 -12.25 -6.51
CA LEU A 393 -13.42 -13.09 -6.71
C LEU A 393 -14.28 -12.67 -7.91
N ASN A 394 -14.32 -11.37 -8.22
CA ASN A 394 -15.27 -10.78 -9.20
C ASN A 394 -14.58 -10.07 -10.38
N LEU A 395 -13.26 -10.22 -10.56
CA LEU A 395 -12.49 -9.47 -11.56
C LEU A 395 -11.49 -10.36 -12.30
N SER A 396 -11.33 -10.13 -13.60
CA SER A 396 -10.23 -10.71 -14.37
C SER A 396 -8.89 -10.25 -13.81
N LEU A 397 -8.06 -11.19 -13.35
CA LEU A 397 -6.71 -10.88 -12.85
C LEU A 397 -5.83 -10.38 -13.99
N ASN A 398 -5.51 -9.08 -13.98
CA ASN A 398 -4.43 -8.56 -14.82
C ASN A 398 -3.09 -9.08 -14.24
N GLY A 399 -2.25 -9.70 -15.07
CA GLY A 399 -1.08 -10.49 -14.65
C GLY A 399 0.12 -9.67 -14.16
N SER A 400 -0.11 -8.55 -13.49
CA SER A 400 0.92 -7.60 -13.06
C SER A 400 1.61 -8.02 -11.76
N PHE A 401 2.90 -7.71 -11.67
CA PHE A 401 3.68 -7.85 -10.44
C PHE A 401 3.35 -6.75 -9.42
N TYR A 402 3.23 -7.16 -8.17
CA TYR A 402 3.20 -6.32 -6.97
C TYR A 402 4.20 -6.90 -5.96
N GLY A 403 4.80 -6.07 -5.11
CA GLY A 403 5.78 -6.54 -4.12
C GLY A 403 5.21 -7.55 -3.10
N SER A 404 3.89 -7.62 -2.93
CA SER A 404 3.20 -8.66 -2.17
C SER A 404 3.40 -10.07 -2.73
N SER A 405 3.71 -10.22 -4.01
CA SER A 405 4.14 -11.50 -4.61
C SER A 405 5.39 -12.07 -3.95
N ILE A 406 6.24 -11.21 -3.35
CA ILE A 406 7.47 -11.61 -2.62
C ILE A 406 7.13 -12.11 -1.21
N SER A 407 6.01 -11.68 -0.61
CA SER A 407 5.62 -12.10 0.75
C SER A 407 5.44 -13.61 0.87
N ALA A 408 5.01 -14.29 -0.20
CA ALA A 408 4.94 -15.76 -0.25
C ALA A 408 6.31 -16.44 -0.10
N LEU A 409 7.39 -15.83 -0.59
CA LEU A 409 8.76 -16.36 -0.47
C LEU A 409 9.26 -16.28 0.96
N VAL A 410 9.19 -15.11 1.60
CA VAL A 410 9.82 -14.89 2.92
C VAL A 410 9.09 -15.63 4.04
N TRP A 411 7.75 -15.65 3.99
CA TRP A 411 6.92 -16.34 4.99
C TRP A 411 6.76 -17.83 4.69
N ARG A 412 7.39 -18.34 3.62
CA ARG A 412 7.57 -19.76 3.27
C ARG A 412 6.30 -20.61 3.38
N CYS A 413 5.18 -20.09 2.87
CA CYS A 413 3.94 -20.86 2.75
C CYS A 413 3.84 -21.58 1.40
N GLY A 414 3.16 -22.73 1.39
CA GLY A 414 3.04 -23.60 0.22
C GLY A 414 4.08 -24.73 0.21
N GLN A 415 4.06 -25.54 -0.85
CA GLN A 415 4.96 -26.69 -1.04
C GLN A 415 6.15 -26.35 -1.95
N GLY A 416 6.47 -25.07 -2.10
CA GLY A 416 7.50 -24.57 -3.00
C GLY A 416 8.90 -24.72 -2.44
N GLY A 417 9.76 -25.43 -3.18
CA GLY A 417 11.20 -25.44 -2.94
C GLY A 417 11.96 -24.47 -3.83
N VAL A 418 13.28 -24.62 -3.83
CA VAL A 418 14.26 -23.83 -4.61
C VAL A 418 13.89 -23.69 -6.09
N GLU A 419 13.37 -24.76 -6.71
CA GLU A 419 12.94 -24.75 -8.11
C GLU A 419 11.80 -23.74 -8.38
N ARG A 420 10.92 -23.51 -7.41
CA ARG A 420 9.86 -22.49 -7.53
C ARG A 420 10.41 -21.09 -7.33
N ASP A 421 11.32 -20.91 -6.37
CA ASP A 421 12.04 -19.65 -6.19
C ASP A 421 12.81 -19.26 -7.48
N GLU A 422 13.41 -20.22 -8.19
CA GLU A 422 14.11 -20.00 -9.47
C GLU A 422 13.15 -19.72 -10.64
N LYS A 423 11.98 -20.37 -10.69
CA LYS A 423 10.88 -19.97 -11.59
C LYS A 423 10.44 -18.52 -11.35
N PHE A 424 10.24 -18.14 -10.09
CA PHE A 424 9.83 -16.80 -9.71
C PHE A 424 10.92 -15.77 -10.04
N LEU A 425 12.19 -16.07 -9.78
CA LEU A 425 13.32 -15.24 -10.21
C LEU A 425 13.28 -15.00 -11.72
N SER A 426 13.07 -16.04 -12.53
CA SER A 426 12.97 -15.92 -13.98
C SER A 426 11.87 -14.93 -14.40
N THR A 427 10.75 -14.90 -13.67
CA THR A 427 9.70 -13.89 -13.85
C THR A 427 10.17 -12.48 -13.46
N LEU A 428 10.82 -12.30 -12.30
CA LEU A 428 11.35 -11.00 -11.88
C LEU A 428 12.39 -10.42 -12.87
N GLU A 429 13.27 -11.27 -13.39
CA GLU A 429 14.24 -10.94 -14.44
C GLU A 429 13.50 -10.52 -15.73
N SER A 430 12.50 -11.29 -16.17
CA SER A 430 11.71 -10.98 -17.38
C SER A 430 10.94 -9.65 -17.31
N LEU A 431 10.51 -9.26 -16.11
CA LEU A 431 9.82 -7.99 -15.83
C LEU A 431 10.79 -6.81 -15.61
N GLY A 432 12.10 -7.08 -15.53
CA GLY A 432 13.13 -6.06 -15.28
C GLY A 432 13.09 -5.43 -13.88
N VAL A 433 12.30 -5.98 -12.93
CA VAL A 433 12.11 -5.36 -11.61
C VAL A 433 13.38 -5.40 -10.73
N LEU A 434 14.35 -6.24 -11.10
CA LEU A 434 15.67 -6.36 -10.46
C LEU A 434 16.73 -5.41 -11.05
N GLU A 435 16.40 -4.64 -12.10
CA GLU A 435 17.33 -3.72 -12.78
C GLU A 435 17.13 -2.24 -12.42
N TYR A 436 16.16 -1.94 -11.54
CA TYR A 436 15.91 -0.60 -11.03
C TYR A 436 17.02 -0.16 -10.07
N PRO A 437 17.68 0.99 -10.32
CA PRO A 437 18.83 1.44 -9.53
C PRO A 437 18.46 1.86 -8.09
N GLY A 438 17.19 2.21 -7.85
CA GLY A 438 16.65 2.58 -6.53
C GLY A 438 16.06 1.43 -5.72
N GLY A 439 16.15 0.18 -6.20
CA GLY A 439 15.53 -1.00 -5.60
C GLY A 439 14.24 -1.44 -6.31
N ILE A 440 13.65 -2.53 -5.83
CA ILE A 440 12.46 -3.18 -6.42
C ILE A 440 11.23 -2.29 -6.18
N PRO A 441 10.46 -1.92 -7.22
CA PRO A 441 9.26 -1.11 -7.08
C PRO A 441 8.11 -1.86 -6.41
N ALA A 442 7.19 -1.13 -5.78
CA ALA A 442 5.98 -1.70 -5.18
C ALA A 442 5.03 -2.36 -6.18
N SER A 443 5.00 -1.87 -7.42
CA SER A 443 4.31 -2.49 -8.55
C SER A 443 5.00 -2.12 -9.87
N VAL A 444 4.58 -2.75 -10.97
CA VAL A 444 4.96 -2.32 -12.34
C VAL A 444 3.95 -1.34 -12.97
N TRP A 445 3.01 -0.79 -12.19
CA TRP A 445 1.91 0.02 -12.72
C TRP A 445 2.29 1.50 -12.86
N SER A 446 2.87 1.86 -14.01
CA SER A 446 3.45 3.19 -14.23
C SER A 446 2.46 4.36 -14.30
N ASN A 447 1.16 4.10 -14.49
CA ASN A 447 0.11 5.12 -14.52
C ASN A 447 -0.71 5.09 -13.21
N SER A 448 -0.01 5.22 -12.08
CA SER A 448 -0.59 5.37 -10.74
C SER A 448 -0.08 6.66 -10.09
N THR A 449 -0.91 7.28 -9.25
CA THR A 449 -0.51 8.37 -8.34
C THR A 449 -0.41 7.91 -6.89
N GLN A 450 -0.63 6.62 -6.64
CA GLN A 450 -0.68 6.04 -5.30
C GLN A 450 0.72 5.67 -4.83
N GLN A 451 0.94 5.70 -3.51
CA GLN A 451 2.29 5.57 -2.97
C GLN A 451 2.82 4.13 -2.96
N TRP A 452 1.97 3.11 -2.89
CA TRP A 452 2.35 1.70 -2.97
C TRP A 452 2.30 1.17 -4.41
N ASP A 453 2.81 1.98 -5.35
CA ASP A 453 2.99 1.65 -6.76
C ASP A 453 4.32 2.20 -7.31
N TYR A 454 4.61 1.89 -8.57
CA TYR A 454 5.65 2.56 -9.34
C TYR A 454 5.52 4.11 -9.28
N PRO A 455 6.60 4.88 -9.11
CA PRO A 455 8.00 4.46 -9.07
C PRO A 455 8.55 4.19 -7.65
N ASN A 456 7.72 4.01 -6.62
CA ASN A 456 8.23 3.89 -5.25
C ASN A 456 8.76 2.49 -4.94
N ALA A 457 9.91 2.45 -4.26
CA ALA A 457 10.49 1.30 -3.60
C ALA A 457 10.45 1.48 -2.08
N TRP A 458 10.04 0.45 -1.36
CA TRP A 458 9.82 0.46 0.09
C TRP A 458 10.73 -0.56 0.79
N ALA A 459 11.21 -0.21 1.99
CA ALA A 459 12.14 -1.05 2.77
C ALA A 459 11.64 -2.49 3.00
N PRO A 460 10.37 -2.72 3.41
CA PRO A 460 9.81 -4.06 3.54
C PRO A 460 9.98 -4.94 2.30
N ILE A 461 9.74 -4.40 1.10
CA ILE A 461 9.74 -5.17 -0.16
C ILE A 461 11.14 -5.67 -0.48
N GLN A 462 12.16 -4.84 -0.24
CA GLN A 462 13.56 -5.23 -0.44
C GLN A 462 13.95 -6.30 0.59
N TRP A 463 13.58 -6.07 1.86
CA TRP A 463 13.87 -6.98 2.95
C TRP A 463 13.29 -8.37 2.71
N MET A 464 12.02 -8.47 2.27
CA MET A 464 11.36 -9.76 2.04
C MET A 464 12.11 -10.60 0.99
N LEU A 465 12.61 -10.00 -0.11
CA LEU A 465 13.38 -10.77 -1.10
C LEU A 465 14.75 -11.20 -0.56
N VAL A 466 15.46 -10.29 0.10
CA VAL A 466 16.79 -10.56 0.62
C VAL A 466 16.74 -11.62 1.72
N GLU A 467 15.82 -11.52 2.66
CA GLU A 467 15.66 -12.49 3.75
C GLU A 467 15.25 -13.87 3.21
N ALA A 468 14.38 -13.93 2.20
CA ALA A 468 14.01 -15.20 1.58
C ALA A 468 15.18 -15.91 0.91
N TRP A 469 16.14 -15.16 0.33
CA TRP A 469 17.15 -15.72 -0.59
C TRP A 469 18.60 -15.63 -0.12
N HIS A 470 18.94 -14.88 0.94
CA HIS A 470 20.32 -14.74 1.45
C HIS A 470 20.98 -16.09 1.76
N ASP A 471 20.26 -16.96 2.47
CA ASP A 471 20.73 -18.30 2.87
C ASP A 471 20.16 -19.43 1.97
N SER A 472 19.57 -19.08 0.82
CA SER A 472 19.07 -20.08 -0.14
C SER A 472 20.21 -21.02 -0.59
N PRO A 473 19.99 -22.34 -0.77
CA PRO A 473 21.03 -23.24 -1.28
C PRO A 473 21.43 -22.93 -2.74
N SER A 474 20.56 -22.28 -3.54
CA SER A 474 20.90 -21.86 -4.91
C SER A 474 21.86 -20.68 -4.93
N LYS A 475 22.97 -20.81 -5.67
CA LYS A 475 23.95 -19.73 -5.86
C LYS A 475 23.37 -18.53 -6.59
N GLN A 476 22.41 -18.75 -7.50
CA GLN A 476 21.79 -17.67 -8.27
C GLN A 476 20.91 -16.81 -7.37
N LEU A 477 20.06 -17.45 -6.55
CA LEU A 477 19.18 -16.76 -5.60
C LEU A 477 19.98 -15.93 -4.58
N ARG A 478 21.06 -16.48 -4.01
CA ARG A 478 21.96 -15.73 -3.11
C ARG A 478 22.61 -14.52 -3.78
N ALA A 479 23.06 -14.65 -5.02
CA ALA A 479 23.66 -13.55 -5.77
C ALA A 479 22.64 -12.43 -6.06
N VAL A 480 21.38 -12.77 -6.29
CA VAL A 480 20.29 -11.78 -6.45
C VAL A 480 19.95 -11.11 -5.12
N ALA A 481 19.92 -11.86 -4.01
CA ALA A 481 19.75 -11.28 -2.67
C ALA A 481 20.85 -10.25 -2.35
N GLU A 482 22.13 -10.57 -2.64
CA GLU A 482 23.23 -9.64 -2.47
C GLU A 482 23.11 -8.41 -3.40
N LYS A 483 22.71 -8.61 -4.67
CA LYS A 483 22.46 -7.52 -5.63
C LYS A 483 21.41 -6.54 -5.08
N VAL A 484 20.28 -7.06 -4.60
CA VAL A 484 19.16 -6.23 -4.10
C VAL A 484 19.53 -5.52 -2.80
N ALA A 485 20.21 -6.19 -1.87
CA ALA A 485 20.75 -5.56 -0.67
C ALA A 485 21.73 -4.42 -1.00
N ARG A 486 22.63 -4.65 -1.97
CA ARG A 486 23.59 -3.64 -2.46
C ARG A 486 22.90 -2.45 -3.11
N THR A 487 21.89 -2.68 -3.94
CA THR A 487 21.08 -1.62 -4.56
C THR A 487 20.38 -0.78 -3.50
N TRP A 488 19.77 -1.41 -2.49
CA TRP A 488 19.08 -0.70 -1.41
C TRP A 488 20.02 0.10 -0.52
N LEU A 489 21.14 -0.50 -0.09
CA LEU A 489 22.16 0.18 0.72
C LEU A 489 22.80 1.35 -0.05
N THR A 490 23.07 1.19 -1.35
CA THR A 490 23.56 2.29 -2.20
C THR A 490 22.53 3.42 -2.29
N THR A 491 21.25 3.10 -2.49
CA THR A 491 20.16 4.07 -2.63
C THR A 491 19.96 4.87 -1.34
N THR A 492 19.88 4.17 -0.21
CA THR A 492 19.65 4.79 1.10
C THR A 492 20.86 5.61 1.57
N TYR A 493 22.09 5.12 1.36
CA TYR A 493 23.32 5.88 1.62
C TYR A 493 23.43 7.15 0.77
N LEU A 494 23.16 7.06 -0.55
CA LEU A 494 23.23 8.22 -1.44
C LEU A 494 22.19 9.29 -1.07
N ALA A 495 21.01 8.89 -0.62
CA ALA A 495 19.99 9.83 -0.14
C ALA A 495 20.43 10.49 1.17
N TRP A 496 21.00 9.71 2.10
CA TRP A 496 21.56 10.22 3.34
C TRP A 496 22.70 11.24 3.07
N GLU A 497 23.63 10.97 2.13
CA GLU A 497 24.67 11.95 1.72
C GLU A 497 24.04 13.21 1.08
N ARG A 498 23.05 13.08 0.20
CA ARG A 498 22.44 14.21 -0.55
C ARG A 498 21.55 15.10 0.31
N PHE A 499 20.75 14.51 1.20
CA PHE A 499 19.65 15.18 1.91
C PHE A 499 19.96 15.38 3.39
N ASN A 500 21.17 15.88 3.71
CA ASN A 500 21.56 16.27 5.08
C ASN A 500 21.33 15.16 6.12
N HIS A 501 21.87 13.97 5.84
CA HIS A 501 21.85 12.79 6.71
C HIS A 501 20.43 12.25 6.99
N THR A 502 19.46 12.54 6.10
CA THR A 502 18.07 12.11 6.24
C THR A 502 17.84 10.70 5.72
N MET A 503 17.15 9.88 6.52
CA MET A 503 16.59 8.59 6.10
C MET A 503 15.08 8.75 5.83
N PHE A 504 14.61 8.29 4.68
CA PHE A 504 13.23 8.44 4.22
C PHE A 504 12.37 7.19 4.43
N GLU A 505 11.06 7.40 4.47
CA GLU A 505 10.00 6.39 4.44
C GLU A 505 10.10 5.46 3.22
N LYS A 506 10.30 6.04 2.03
CA LYS A 506 10.23 5.38 0.71
C LYS A 506 11.14 6.09 -0.29
N TYR A 507 11.58 5.38 -1.33
CA TYR A 507 12.59 5.83 -2.30
C TYR A 507 12.10 5.68 -3.73
N ASN A 508 12.69 6.40 -4.68
CA ASN A 508 12.38 6.27 -6.10
C ASN A 508 13.18 5.12 -6.73
N CYS A 509 12.51 4.07 -7.22
CA CYS A 509 13.16 2.92 -7.87
C CYS A 509 13.95 3.30 -9.13
N THR A 510 13.55 4.39 -9.81
CA THR A 510 14.16 4.79 -11.09
C THR A 510 15.48 5.55 -10.92
N GLU A 511 15.76 6.09 -9.71
CA GLU A 511 16.93 6.91 -9.46
C GLU A 511 17.51 6.67 -8.06
N ALA A 512 18.72 6.10 -8.00
CA ALA A 512 19.41 5.81 -6.75
C ALA A 512 19.76 7.12 -6.01
N GLY A 513 19.37 7.19 -4.73
CA GLY A 513 19.58 8.34 -3.86
C GLY A 513 18.40 9.31 -3.77
N GLU A 514 17.31 9.11 -4.51
CA GLU A 514 16.15 10.01 -4.48
C GLU A 514 15.01 9.48 -3.60
N PRO A 515 14.37 10.34 -2.78
CA PRO A 515 13.18 9.98 -2.03
C PRO A 515 12.00 9.69 -2.96
N GLY A 516 11.10 8.79 -2.53
CA GLY A 516 9.84 8.52 -3.21
C GLY A 516 8.78 9.60 -2.94
N GLY A 517 7.58 9.43 -3.48
CA GLY A 517 6.49 10.41 -3.37
C GLY A 517 5.10 9.82 -3.62
N GLY A 518 4.13 10.67 -3.95
CA GLY A 518 2.73 10.25 -4.19
C GLY A 518 1.97 9.84 -2.91
N GLY A 519 0.72 9.42 -3.08
CA GLY A 519 -0.20 9.15 -1.97
C GLY A 519 -0.91 10.39 -1.44
N GLN A 520 -1.43 10.32 -0.20
CA GLN A 520 -2.26 11.36 0.41
C GLN A 520 -1.47 12.40 1.24
N TYR A 521 -0.16 12.21 1.45
CA TYR A 521 0.69 13.08 2.28
C TYR A 521 2.13 13.18 1.74
N ASN A 522 2.85 14.22 2.16
CA ASN A 522 4.26 14.42 1.81
C ASN A 522 5.15 13.31 2.38
N THR A 523 6.24 12.96 1.70
CA THR A 523 7.18 11.90 2.11
C THR A 523 7.74 12.15 3.52
N GLN A 524 7.71 11.12 4.36
CA GLN A 524 8.12 11.21 5.77
C GLN A 524 9.59 10.85 5.99
N THR A 525 10.14 11.33 7.11
CA THR A 525 11.56 11.20 7.49
C THR A 525 11.72 10.54 8.84
N GLY A 526 12.73 9.69 8.97
CA GLY A 526 13.11 9.00 10.21
C GLY A 526 14.07 7.85 9.87
N PHE A 527 13.68 6.82 9.14
CA PHE A 527 12.34 6.23 9.20
C PHE A 527 12.49 4.79 9.69
N GLY A 528 11.72 4.40 10.71
CA GLY A 528 11.92 3.18 11.50
C GLY A 528 12.28 1.92 10.71
N TRP A 529 11.47 1.54 9.72
CA TRP A 529 11.76 0.34 8.90
C TRP A 529 12.99 0.46 8.00
N THR A 530 13.37 1.66 7.57
CA THR A 530 14.45 1.89 6.61
C THR A 530 15.77 1.77 7.36
N ASN A 531 15.79 2.33 8.57
CA ASN A 531 16.87 2.20 9.54
C ASN A 531 17.07 0.72 9.90
N GLY A 532 15.99 0.01 10.26
CA GLY A 532 16.01 -1.42 10.56
C GLY A 532 16.56 -2.28 9.41
N VAL A 533 15.99 -2.14 8.21
CA VAL A 533 16.39 -2.90 7.01
C VAL A 533 17.83 -2.57 6.57
N ALA A 534 18.27 -1.31 6.64
CA ALA A 534 19.65 -0.94 6.33
C ALA A 534 20.63 -1.61 7.31
N LEU A 535 20.37 -1.56 8.62
CA LEU A 535 21.20 -2.21 9.64
C LEU A 535 21.20 -3.74 9.47
N LYS A 536 20.07 -4.36 9.13
CA LYS A 536 19.98 -5.79 8.80
C LYS A 536 20.86 -6.15 7.61
N PHE A 537 20.76 -5.42 6.49
CA PHE A 537 21.58 -5.70 5.30
C PHE A 537 23.08 -5.49 5.56
N LEU A 538 23.46 -4.45 6.32
CA LEU A 538 24.85 -4.23 6.74
C LEU A 538 25.37 -5.36 7.66
N SER A 539 24.50 -5.94 8.49
CA SER A 539 24.85 -7.11 9.31
C SER A 539 24.98 -8.41 8.50
N LEU A 540 24.20 -8.58 7.43
CA LEU A 540 24.28 -9.74 6.52
C LEU A 540 25.50 -9.67 5.60
N TYR A 541 25.86 -8.47 5.14
CA TYR A 541 26.92 -8.24 4.16
C TYR A 541 28.01 -7.27 4.68
N PRO A 542 28.74 -7.61 5.76
CA PRO A 542 29.76 -6.73 6.34
C PRO A 542 30.95 -6.45 5.40
N ASP A 543 31.15 -7.32 4.41
CA ASP A 543 32.18 -7.20 3.37
C ASP A 543 31.73 -6.33 2.18
N MET A 544 30.51 -5.77 2.22
CA MET A 544 29.99 -4.94 1.15
C MET A 544 30.76 -3.62 1.08
N VAL A 545 31.17 -3.27 -0.15
CA VAL A 545 31.70 -1.95 -0.53
C VAL A 545 30.68 -1.30 -1.43
N ILE A 546 30.30 -0.06 -1.14
CA ILE A 546 29.54 0.78 -2.08
C ILE A 546 30.50 1.77 -2.75
N SER A 547 30.60 1.70 -4.06
CA SER A 547 31.29 2.74 -4.82
C SER A 547 30.28 3.83 -5.18
N PRO A 548 30.46 5.10 -4.76
CA PRO A 548 29.80 6.24 -5.38
C PRO A 548 30.43 6.52 -6.77
N SER A 549 30.56 5.47 -7.58
CA SER A 549 31.10 5.55 -8.93
C SER A 549 29.99 5.99 -9.88
N SER A 550 30.03 7.28 -10.21
CA SER A 550 29.54 7.89 -11.45
C SER A 550 28.27 7.30 -12.09
N SER A 551 27.26 8.16 -12.23
CA SER A 551 26.21 7.96 -13.23
C SER A 551 26.81 7.48 -14.57
N SER A 552 26.12 6.55 -15.24
CA SER A 552 26.49 6.06 -16.58
C SER A 552 26.19 7.09 -17.70
N ASP A 553 26.36 8.38 -17.36
CA ASP A 553 25.99 9.57 -18.14
C ASP A 553 26.85 9.83 -19.37
N GLY A 554 28.02 9.18 -19.50
CA GLY A 554 28.89 9.34 -20.67
C GLY A 554 28.33 8.69 -21.94
N ALA A 555 27.65 7.55 -21.81
CA ALA A 555 27.26 6.73 -22.97
C ALA A 555 25.80 6.93 -23.40
N LYS A 556 24.84 6.95 -22.46
CA LYS A 556 23.42 7.04 -22.79
C LYS A 556 22.98 8.44 -23.20
N ARG A 557 23.61 9.49 -22.65
CA ARG A 557 23.27 10.89 -22.93
C ARG A 557 23.57 11.30 -24.38
N ASN A 558 24.60 10.73 -24.99
CA ASN A 558 24.96 10.98 -26.39
C ASN A 558 23.95 10.39 -27.40
N LEU A 559 23.30 9.26 -27.09
CA LEU A 559 22.32 8.64 -28.00
C LEU A 559 21.01 9.45 -28.06
N GLY A 560 20.61 10.07 -26.95
CA GLY A 560 19.47 10.97 -26.88
C GLY A 560 19.67 12.24 -27.72
N TRP A 561 20.81 12.93 -27.56
CA TRP A 561 21.11 14.14 -28.34
C TRP A 561 21.24 13.87 -29.84
N VAL A 562 21.88 12.76 -30.25
CA VAL A 562 21.92 12.38 -31.67
C VAL A 562 20.51 12.12 -32.21
N SER A 563 19.64 11.46 -31.44
CA SER A 563 18.25 11.21 -31.85
C SER A 563 17.44 12.51 -31.99
N VAL A 564 17.57 13.45 -31.06
CA VAL A 564 16.91 14.77 -31.12
C VAL A 564 17.44 15.62 -32.28
N ILE A 565 18.75 15.62 -32.52
CA ILE A 565 19.36 16.34 -33.66
C ILE A 565 18.91 15.72 -34.98
N VAL A 566 18.90 14.39 -35.12
CA VAL A 566 18.37 13.72 -36.31
C VAL A 566 16.89 14.04 -36.51
N PHE A 567 16.07 14.04 -35.46
CA PHE A 567 14.65 14.38 -35.56
C PHE A 567 14.43 15.85 -35.96
N MET A 568 15.20 16.79 -35.41
CA MET A 568 15.18 18.20 -35.84
C MET A 568 15.64 18.38 -37.29
N VAL A 569 16.75 17.75 -37.69
CA VAL A 569 17.28 17.84 -39.06
C VAL A 569 16.28 17.25 -40.06
N VAL A 570 15.68 16.08 -39.77
CA VAL A 570 14.63 15.48 -40.61
C VAL A 570 13.37 16.36 -40.65
N SER A 571 12.93 16.91 -39.52
CA SER A 571 11.74 17.78 -39.46
C SER A 571 11.93 19.06 -40.28
N VAL A 572 13.12 19.69 -40.20
CA VAL A 572 13.49 20.86 -40.99
C VAL A 572 13.64 20.50 -42.47
N ALA A 573 14.28 19.37 -42.79
CA ALA A 573 14.47 18.89 -44.16
C ALA A 573 13.17 18.45 -44.85
N VAL A 574 12.10 18.13 -44.11
CA VAL A 574 10.76 17.87 -44.67
C VAL A 574 9.93 19.16 -44.71
N SER A 575 9.98 19.96 -43.65
CA SER A 575 9.15 21.16 -43.51
C SER A 575 9.53 22.27 -44.49
N ILE A 576 10.83 22.49 -44.76
CA ILE A 576 11.25 23.53 -45.70
C ILE A 576 10.80 23.21 -47.13
N PRO A 577 11.04 22.02 -47.71
CA PRO A 577 10.49 21.66 -49.02
C PRO A 577 8.96 21.69 -49.06
N CYS A 578 8.25 21.26 -48.01
CA CYS A 578 6.80 21.37 -47.95
C CYS A 578 6.33 22.84 -47.98
N LEU A 579 6.97 23.75 -47.25
CA LEU A 579 6.64 25.18 -47.27
C LEU A 579 6.98 25.83 -48.62
N VAL A 580 8.11 25.45 -49.23
CA VAL A 580 8.49 25.90 -50.59
C VAL A 580 7.48 25.37 -51.63
N TRP A 581 7.04 24.11 -51.51
CA TRP A 581 6.03 23.50 -52.38
C TRP A 581 4.66 24.15 -52.22
N CYS A 582 4.21 24.38 -50.98
CA CYS A 582 2.98 25.13 -50.70
C CYS A 582 3.04 26.57 -51.23
N ARG A 583 4.19 27.25 -51.10
CA ARG A 583 4.40 28.58 -51.68
C ARG A 583 4.41 28.53 -53.21
N TRP A 584 5.01 27.51 -53.83
CA TRP A 584 4.99 27.32 -55.28
C TRP A 584 3.58 27.00 -55.81
N LEU A 585 2.81 26.17 -55.10
CA LEU A 585 1.39 25.94 -55.40
C LEU A 585 0.55 27.20 -55.23
N TYR A 586 0.81 28.01 -54.19
CA TYR A 586 0.14 29.29 -54.01
C TYR A 586 0.46 30.27 -55.15
N VAL A 587 1.73 30.41 -55.53
CA VAL A 587 2.17 31.30 -56.62
C VAL A 587 1.65 30.80 -57.98
N THR A 588 1.90 29.54 -58.35
CA THR A 588 1.43 29.00 -59.64
C THR A 588 -0.08 28.78 -59.70
N GLY A 589 -0.74 28.62 -58.56
CA GLY A 589 -2.20 28.60 -58.45
C GLY A 589 -2.79 30.00 -58.63
N ARG A 590 -2.19 31.00 -57.99
CA ARG A 590 -2.51 32.43 -58.18
C ARG A 590 -2.26 32.87 -59.62
N ASP A 591 -1.15 32.49 -60.24
CA ASP A 591 -0.85 32.83 -61.64
C ASP A 591 -1.78 32.10 -62.61
N ARG A 592 -2.15 30.84 -62.34
CA ARG A 592 -3.21 30.14 -63.10
C ARG A 592 -4.58 30.79 -62.91
N TYR A 593 -4.90 31.29 -61.73
CA TYR A 593 -6.14 32.02 -61.46
C TYR A 593 -6.17 33.36 -62.21
N TRP A 594 -5.16 34.21 -62.08
CA TRP A 594 -5.07 35.49 -62.80
C TRP A 594 -4.84 35.34 -64.31
N GLY A 595 -4.32 34.20 -64.77
CA GLY A 595 -4.29 33.80 -66.18
C GLY A 595 -5.69 33.41 -66.68
N ARG A 596 -6.47 32.68 -65.88
CA ARG A 596 -7.86 32.33 -66.22
C ARG A 596 -8.76 33.56 -66.26
N VAL A 597 -8.68 34.44 -65.24
CA VAL A 597 -9.40 35.72 -65.19
C VAL A 597 -9.03 36.63 -66.39
N ARG A 598 -7.76 36.69 -66.80
CA ARG A 598 -7.37 37.43 -68.01
C ARG A 598 -7.89 36.81 -69.30
N ASN A 599 -7.89 35.48 -69.42
CA ASN A 599 -8.47 34.81 -70.59
C ASN A 599 -10.00 34.92 -70.63
N GLU A 600 -10.71 34.86 -69.51
CA GLU A 600 -12.16 35.04 -69.46
C GLU A 600 -12.57 36.46 -69.86
N HIS A 601 -11.79 37.49 -69.47
CA HIS A 601 -11.99 38.86 -69.98
C HIS A 601 -11.63 39.04 -71.47
N LEU A 602 -10.70 38.27 -72.01
CA LEU A 602 -10.39 38.29 -73.46
C LEU A 602 -11.42 37.51 -74.30
N ILE A 603 -11.98 36.42 -73.76
CA ILE A 603 -12.99 35.59 -74.42
C ILE A 603 -14.37 36.27 -74.37
N ALA A 604 -14.68 37.06 -73.34
CA ALA A 604 -15.88 37.89 -73.31
C ALA A 604 -15.89 39.06 -74.33
N ALA A 605 -14.74 39.38 -74.94
CA ALA A 605 -14.58 40.47 -75.90
C ALA A 605 -14.68 40.02 -77.38
N GLN A 606 -14.87 38.74 -77.67
CA GLN A 606 -15.10 38.20 -79.02
C GLN A 606 -16.34 37.28 -79.00
N GLY A 607 -17.30 37.54 -79.90
CA GLY A 607 -18.55 36.74 -79.98
C GLY A 607 -18.28 35.27 -80.32
N GLY A 608 -19.22 34.35 -80.18
CA GLY A 608 -20.68 34.46 -80.16
C GLY A 608 -21.27 33.32 -81.02
N ILE A 609 -22.59 33.06 -80.92
CA ILE A 609 -23.38 32.14 -81.77
C ILE A 609 -23.39 30.62 -81.39
N SER A 610 -24.55 30.21 -80.85
CA SER A 610 -25.28 28.93 -81.06
C SER A 610 -24.92 27.57 -80.39
N HIS A 611 -25.97 27.03 -79.75
CA HIS A 611 -26.51 25.64 -79.79
C HIS A 611 -25.91 24.44 -79.01
N SER A 612 -26.66 24.10 -77.94
CA SER A 612 -27.35 22.82 -77.65
C SER A 612 -26.64 21.54 -77.12
N ARG A 613 -26.93 21.29 -75.83
CA ARG A 613 -27.35 20.03 -75.16
C ARG A 613 -26.31 18.94 -74.78
N PRO A 614 -26.61 18.11 -73.75
CA PRO A 614 -25.62 17.33 -72.98
C PRO A 614 -25.83 15.80 -73.02
N HIS A 615 -24.89 15.02 -72.45
CA HIS A 615 -25.18 13.70 -71.83
C HIS A 615 -24.10 13.25 -70.80
N SER A 616 -24.45 12.23 -70.01
CA SER A 616 -23.81 11.72 -68.79
C SER A 616 -23.66 10.16 -68.85
N PRO A 617 -23.51 9.38 -67.74
CA PRO A 617 -22.27 9.12 -66.99
C PRO A 617 -21.96 7.60 -66.69
N ASN A 618 -20.87 7.33 -65.94
CA ASN A 618 -20.66 6.13 -65.07
C ASN A 618 -20.41 4.75 -65.76
N PRO A 619 -19.89 3.66 -65.09
CA PRO A 619 -20.17 3.25 -63.69
C PRO A 619 -19.02 2.60 -62.83
N THR A 620 -19.43 2.12 -61.65
CA THR A 620 -18.70 1.51 -60.52
C THR A 620 -18.54 -0.03 -60.58
N TYR A 621 -17.69 -0.61 -59.71
CA TYR A 621 -17.63 -2.05 -59.41
C TYR A 621 -17.48 -2.36 -57.90
N THR A 622 -17.92 -3.56 -57.49
CA THR A 622 -17.94 -4.11 -56.12
C THR A 622 -17.37 -5.54 -56.09
N ASN A 623 -16.85 -6.04 -54.95
CA ASN A 623 -17.04 -7.46 -54.59
C ASN A 623 -16.76 -7.84 -53.12
N ARG A 624 -17.26 -9.04 -52.74
CA ARG A 624 -17.22 -9.69 -51.40
C ARG A 624 -16.28 -10.90 -51.37
N TYR A 625 -15.98 -11.43 -50.16
CA TYR A 625 -15.90 -12.89 -49.90
C TYR A 625 -16.42 -13.27 -48.48
N THR A 626 -16.10 -14.47 -47.97
CA THR A 626 -17.04 -15.37 -47.23
C THR A 626 -16.40 -16.19 -46.08
N VAL A 627 -17.18 -17.13 -45.50
CA VAL A 627 -16.95 -17.91 -44.25
C VAL A 627 -16.93 -19.43 -44.52
N ALA A 628 -16.39 -20.24 -43.60
CA ALA A 628 -16.67 -21.69 -43.48
C ALA A 628 -16.57 -22.21 -42.02
N ASP A 629 -17.44 -23.16 -41.64
CA ASP A 629 -17.55 -23.85 -40.32
C ASP A 629 -17.23 -25.36 -40.42
N ILE A 630 -16.86 -26.03 -39.30
CA ILE A 630 -17.08 -27.48 -39.01
C ILE A 630 -17.34 -27.68 -37.48
N ASN A 631 -18.05 -28.76 -37.09
CA ASN A 631 -18.82 -28.91 -35.82
C ASN A 631 -18.75 -30.34 -35.18
N GLY A 632 -19.18 -30.51 -33.91
CA GLY A 632 -19.48 -31.81 -33.20
C GLY A 632 -18.70 -32.03 -31.86
N SER A 633 -19.25 -32.20 -30.64
CA SER A 633 -20.29 -33.12 -30.03
C SER A 633 -19.66 -34.31 -29.26
N SER A 634 -20.12 -34.86 -28.11
CA SER A 634 -21.05 -34.48 -27.01
C SER A 634 -20.93 -35.52 -25.83
N ASP A 635 -21.80 -35.43 -24.79
CA ASP A 635 -22.08 -36.40 -23.69
C ASP A 635 -21.12 -36.33 -22.44
N ILE A 636 -21.50 -36.06 -21.17
CA ILE A 636 -22.60 -36.40 -20.20
C ILE A 636 -22.30 -37.64 -19.33
N TYR A 637 -22.11 -37.46 -18.00
CA TYR A 637 -22.73 -38.28 -16.92
C TYR A 637 -22.54 -37.70 -15.48
N ASN A 638 -23.54 -37.99 -14.64
CA ASN A 638 -23.96 -37.58 -13.28
C ASN A 638 -22.99 -37.29 -12.10
N GLU A 639 -23.50 -36.38 -11.24
CA GLU A 639 -23.61 -36.38 -9.76
C GLU A 639 -22.94 -37.49 -8.90
N THR A 640 -22.28 -37.05 -7.81
CA THR A 640 -22.66 -37.47 -6.44
C THR A 640 -22.32 -36.40 -5.40
N LEU A 641 -23.29 -36.04 -4.55
CA LEU A 641 -23.09 -35.30 -3.29
C LEU A 641 -22.83 -36.29 -2.14
N LEU A 642 -21.96 -35.92 -1.19
CA LEU A 642 -21.85 -36.58 0.12
C LEU A 642 -21.65 -35.53 1.21
N GLU A 643 -22.71 -35.29 1.99
CA GLU A 643 -22.64 -34.72 3.33
C GLU A 643 -22.11 -35.79 4.31
N PHE A 644 -21.35 -35.39 5.33
CA PHE A 644 -21.33 -36.05 6.64
C PHE A 644 -20.83 -35.06 7.72
N ASP A 645 -21.42 -35.16 8.91
CA ASP A 645 -21.32 -34.18 10.01
C ASP A 645 -19.93 -34.05 10.66
N VAL A 646 -19.55 -32.79 10.96
CA VAL A 646 -18.95 -32.34 12.25
C VAL A 646 -19.47 -30.94 12.57
#